data_AF-A0A1X0QWD3-F1
#
_entry.id   AF-A0A1X0QWD3-F1
#
_cell.length_a   1.000
_cell.length_b   1.000
_cell.length_c   1.000
_cell.angle_alpha   90.00
_cell.angle_beta   90.00
_cell.angle_gamma   90.00
#
_symmetry.space_group_name_H-M   'P 1'
#
loop_
_entity.id
_entity.type
_entity.pdbx_description
1 polymer ?
#
loop_
_entity_poly.entity_id
_entity_poly.type
_entity_poly.pdbx_seq_one_letter_code
_entity_poly.pdbx_strand_id
1 'polypeptide(L)'
;MVQLVKRQKTDKTAKYSDAFIFSSLTFKQAPQALSISKQNILVSVPSEPIPSQVNWITGNLYNYALIQKRRIELIENFHKQYAITHLQWNKKGNTFASIDETGQLALWQIQGPVDKWKLLYNTHLKQPLAAFHWLDAEREYVSEQDKFIRESKNCLKNPFGHLGFITITVHGEITVHYQRNGAIFSSFSAHLPSTGRRDIRRSDTSCYSMSLSGIDDWQRISHAAITSINNTIYLATHSVSCQTKEIQLYSLDIKFPTVDKKGAIRRKQVANVCLLQKAHVTQMVFKSGVNLELYLGLGEKSDQTFKSYIQHWELSTMDQSLNLSIGTISAKHATLSLTSEIPIDAEFITCLKCTQDGNLVVGLSDGSIHLEISSHGLLKSNETPSFDPRFWCVVQPKKDTISDIVFSINETHIVYMYGSGKMGVARITDDTLNEQQVKYQSLKLVQCLLNNTDSTDLISEVVRISKVSKTDISLEIMQDVLRMYEQHHEGDEEWNLGALQKGYGLALATFNEFPTKHVQSTNLSRAVQLPIILDSFIASCMSSYEDIEKALSKETSVYLEFDPNSLWSLVILTTWIFDFLKWILHEWNILLHSEKHPISEEMIHQKPVHAVLFLHQESRDYLMKILTFIPHFITFASSATYQLDHLPESQALLQQYTDNLQKEPPVVISQVVDLLNDLSHLEANTKVSNRWSLLLTSTLQGYSIPKLQQVSLKYKDKCVKPCIYIEKEILAKYDPIRKRPLGDNVKTHLCIRCHQHILPVHTDSDLLDPSSSASWYQSLGRRCVCGGVFV
;
A
#
# COMPACT_ATOMS: atom_id res chain seq x y z
N MET A 1 43.16 -1.75 34.62
CA MET A 1 43.49 -2.10 33.22
C MET A 1 43.15 -3.57 33.02
N VAL A 2 41.91 -3.86 32.61
CA VAL A 2 41.43 -5.22 32.34
C VAL A 2 40.81 -5.15 30.95
N GLN A 3 41.46 -5.80 29.99
CA GLN A 3 40.97 -5.94 28.62
C GLN A 3 39.68 -6.76 28.61
N LEU A 4 38.55 -6.10 28.38
CA LEU A 4 37.33 -6.75 27.93
C LEU A 4 37.53 -7.16 26.47
N VAL A 5 37.88 -8.43 26.28
CA VAL A 5 37.88 -9.11 24.98
C VAL A 5 36.49 -8.93 24.35
N LYS A 6 36.41 -8.11 23.29
CA LYS A 6 35.28 -8.11 22.37
C LYS A 6 35.16 -9.54 21.81
N ARG A 7 34.19 -10.32 22.31
CA ARG A 7 33.72 -11.52 21.61
C ARG A 7 33.14 -11.06 20.28
N GLN A 8 33.91 -11.18 19.21
CA GLN A 8 33.37 -11.29 17.86
C GLN A 8 32.46 -12.53 17.86
N LYS A 9 31.15 -12.34 17.97
CA LYS A 9 30.19 -13.37 17.56
C LYS A 9 30.32 -13.49 16.05
N THR A 10 31.10 -14.46 15.60
CA THR A 10 30.99 -14.97 14.24
C THR A 10 29.66 -15.70 14.16
N ASP A 11 28.67 -15.12 13.48
CA ASP A 11 27.43 -15.79 13.09
C ASP A 11 27.82 -16.95 12.17
N LYS A 12 28.10 -18.12 12.75
CA LYS A 12 28.26 -19.37 12.02
C LYS A 12 26.87 -19.97 11.84
N THR A 13 26.04 -19.37 10.98
CA THR A 13 24.89 -20.08 10.44
C THR A 13 25.44 -21.25 9.62
N ALA A 14 24.99 -22.47 9.91
CA ALA A 14 25.39 -23.65 9.16
C ALA A 14 24.87 -23.48 7.72
N LYS A 15 25.77 -23.27 6.77
CA LYS A 15 25.42 -23.18 5.35
C LYS A 15 25.37 -24.59 4.78
N TYR A 16 24.25 -24.96 4.16
CA TYR A 16 24.18 -26.15 3.32
C TYR A 16 25.09 -25.98 2.11
N SER A 17 25.64 -27.09 1.61
CA SER A 17 26.43 -27.06 0.39
C SER A 17 25.55 -26.78 -0.83
N ASP A 18 26.11 -26.13 -1.84
CA ASP A 18 25.45 -25.87 -3.13
C ASP A 18 24.86 -27.15 -3.76
N ALA A 19 25.55 -28.28 -3.62
CA ALA A 19 25.06 -29.59 -4.06
C ALA A 19 23.79 -30.03 -3.33
N PHE A 20 23.66 -29.74 -2.03
CA PHE A 20 22.46 -30.04 -1.25
C PHE A 20 21.31 -29.13 -1.64
N ILE A 21 21.57 -27.82 -1.77
CA ILE A 21 20.57 -26.83 -2.17
C ILE A 21 20.03 -27.16 -3.56
N PHE A 22 20.91 -27.42 -4.52
CA PHE A 22 20.54 -27.83 -5.87
C PHE A 22 19.70 -29.11 -5.86
N SER A 23 20.17 -30.16 -5.16
CA SER A 23 19.43 -31.42 -5.04
C SER A 23 18.02 -31.18 -4.47
N SER A 24 17.92 -30.40 -3.40
CA SER A 24 16.63 -30.02 -2.81
C SER A 24 15.70 -29.36 -3.85
N LEU A 25 16.20 -28.38 -4.60
CA LEU A 25 15.42 -27.68 -5.63
C LEU A 25 14.95 -28.62 -6.75
N THR A 26 15.66 -29.70 -7.06
CA THR A 26 15.16 -30.65 -8.08
C THR A 26 13.94 -31.47 -7.62
N PHE A 27 13.76 -31.64 -6.31
CA PHE A 27 12.71 -32.47 -5.72
C PHE A 27 11.55 -31.67 -5.14
N LYS A 28 11.79 -30.40 -4.75
CA LYS A 28 10.78 -29.51 -4.18
C LYS A 28 11.02 -28.06 -4.60
N GLN A 29 9.93 -27.34 -4.84
CA GLN A 29 9.96 -25.90 -5.06
C GLN A 29 10.56 -25.16 -3.85
N ALA A 30 11.29 -24.08 -4.14
CA ALA A 30 11.81 -23.21 -3.10
C ALA A 30 10.65 -22.58 -2.29
N PRO A 31 10.80 -22.45 -0.95
CA PRO A 31 9.80 -21.78 -0.13
C PRO A 31 9.69 -20.31 -0.51
N GLN A 32 8.47 -19.78 -0.53
CA GLN A 32 8.19 -18.35 -0.67
C GLN A 32 8.42 -17.69 0.70
N ALA A 33 9.64 -17.24 0.89
CA ALA A 33 10.11 -16.70 2.16
C ALA A 33 9.82 -15.20 2.33
N LEU A 34 9.49 -14.48 1.25
CA LEU A 34 9.19 -13.05 1.25
C LEU A 34 7.81 -12.78 0.64
N SER A 35 7.06 -11.85 1.23
CA SER A 35 5.76 -11.42 0.71
C SER A 35 5.44 -9.98 1.10
N ILE A 36 5.22 -9.11 0.11
CA ILE A 36 4.86 -7.71 0.35
C ILE A 36 3.37 -7.46 0.07
N SER A 37 2.73 -6.66 0.92
CA SER A 37 1.35 -6.21 0.70
C SER A 37 1.32 -4.89 -0.08
N LYS A 38 0.15 -4.56 -0.66
CA LYS A 38 -0.13 -3.24 -1.23
C LYS A 38 -0.09 -2.07 -0.23
N GLN A 39 -0.05 -2.38 1.06
CA GLN A 39 0.10 -1.41 2.15
C GLN A 39 1.55 -1.30 2.62
N ASN A 40 2.50 -1.83 1.83
CA ASN A 40 3.95 -1.79 2.07
C ASN A 40 4.38 -2.50 3.37
N ILE A 41 3.69 -3.60 3.67
CA ILE A 41 4.02 -4.52 4.76
C ILE A 41 4.73 -5.74 4.17
N LEU A 42 6.04 -5.85 4.37
CA LEU A 42 6.82 -6.99 3.90
C LEU A 42 6.92 -8.06 4.99
N VAL A 43 6.27 -9.20 4.86
CA VAL A 43 6.49 -10.34 5.76
C VAL A 43 7.62 -11.21 5.21
N SER A 44 8.47 -11.67 6.11
CA SER A 44 9.56 -12.59 5.82
C SER A 44 9.53 -13.78 6.76
N VAL A 45 10.01 -14.94 6.32
CA VAL A 45 10.24 -16.14 7.14
C VAL A 45 11.58 -16.75 6.76
N PRO A 46 12.32 -17.36 7.70
CA PRO A 46 13.49 -18.13 7.32
C PRO A 46 13.04 -19.38 6.55
N SER A 47 13.77 -19.71 5.49
CA SER A 47 13.49 -20.87 4.62
C SER A 47 13.71 -22.22 5.32
N GLU A 48 14.39 -22.21 6.46
CA GLU A 48 14.71 -23.37 7.28
C GLU A 48 14.57 -23.04 8.77
N PRO A 49 14.18 -24.01 9.62
CA PRO A 49 14.12 -23.81 11.06
C PRO A 49 15.54 -23.63 11.61
N ILE A 50 15.88 -22.41 12.03
CA ILE A 50 17.17 -22.11 12.67
C ILE A 50 17.06 -22.46 14.16
N PRO A 51 17.76 -23.52 14.66
CA PRO A 51 17.58 -24.01 16.03
C PRO A 51 17.97 -22.98 17.11
N SER A 52 18.73 -21.95 16.73
CA SER A 52 19.27 -20.92 17.63
C SER A 52 18.73 -19.51 17.36
N GLN A 53 17.76 -19.32 16.45
CA GLN A 53 17.24 -17.98 16.12
C GLN A 53 15.72 -17.96 15.95
N VAL A 54 15.01 -17.91 17.08
CA VAL A 54 13.54 -17.75 17.22
C VAL A 54 13.05 -16.34 16.81
N ASN A 55 13.71 -15.67 15.85
CA ASN A 55 13.67 -14.20 15.76
C ASN A 55 13.48 -13.61 14.33
N TRP A 56 13.04 -14.40 13.35
CA TRP A 56 13.12 -13.99 11.93
C TRP A 56 11.82 -14.11 11.13
N ILE A 57 10.63 -14.15 11.77
CA ILE A 57 9.41 -13.77 11.05
C ILE A 57 9.20 -12.27 11.19
N THR A 58 9.57 -11.50 10.16
CA THR A 58 9.53 -10.03 10.25
C THR A 58 8.80 -9.36 9.11
N GLY A 59 7.72 -8.67 9.49
CA GLY A 59 7.16 -7.51 8.82
C GLY A 59 8.22 -6.41 8.72
N ASN A 60 8.89 -6.20 7.59
CA ASN A 60 9.62 -4.97 7.34
C ASN A 60 8.62 -3.92 6.84
N LEU A 61 8.47 -2.84 7.60
CA LEU A 61 7.87 -1.59 7.13
C LEU A 61 9.02 -0.71 6.62
N TYR A 62 9.03 -0.40 5.33
CA TYR A 62 9.92 0.61 4.77
C TYR A 62 9.22 1.97 4.83
N ASN A 63 9.50 2.74 5.87
CA ASN A 63 9.20 4.16 5.90
C ASN A 63 10.50 4.88 6.29
N TYR A 64 10.89 5.91 5.53
CA TYR A 64 12.26 6.47 5.46
C TYR A 64 12.82 7.03 6.79
N ALA A 65 12.05 7.04 7.88
CA ALA A 65 12.45 7.57 9.17
C ALA A 65 12.75 6.51 10.26
N LEU A 66 12.06 5.36 10.34
CA LEU A 66 12.16 4.43 11.48
C LEU A 66 11.78 2.99 11.07
N ILE A 67 12.79 2.12 10.87
CA ILE A 67 12.58 0.69 10.61
C ILE A 67 12.31 -0.02 11.96
N GLN A 68 11.08 -0.50 12.18
CA GLN A 68 10.77 -1.36 13.33
C GLN A 68 10.61 -2.82 12.90
N LYS A 69 11.61 -3.63 13.24
CA LYS A 69 11.56 -5.10 13.14
C LYS A 69 10.65 -5.63 14.25
N ARG A 70 9.41 -6.02 13.93
CA ARG A 70 8.48 -6.61 14.90
C ARG A 70 8.24 -8.09 14.61
N ARG A 71 8.32 -8.92 15.65
CA ARG A 71 8.06 -10.36 15.57
C ARG A 71 6.57 -10.61 15.59
N ILE A 72 6.10 -11.52 14.75
CA ILE A 72 4.70 -11.97 14.77
C ILE A 72 4.65 -13.34 15.46
N GLU A 73 4.93 -13.36 16.77
CA GLU A 73 5.02 -14.59 17.59
C GLU A 73 3.76 -15.45 17.48
N LEU A 74 2.61 -14.83 17.25
CA LEU A 74 1.33 -15.51 17.11
C LEU A 74 1.29 -16.44 15.88
N ILE A 75 1.94 -16.07 14.78
CA ILE A 75 2.06 -16.92 13.57
C ILE A 75 3.05 -18.06 13.83
N GLU A 76 4.20 -17.77 14.46
CA GLU A 76 5.21 -18.78 14.82
C GLU A 76 4.62 -19.86 15.75
N ASN A 77 3.90 -19.42 16.79
CA ASN A 77 3.26 -20.32 17.75
C ASN A 77 2.17 -21.17 17.09
N PHE A 78 1.43 -20.61 16.12
CA PHE A 78 0.42 -21.36 15.38
C PHE A 78 1.02 -22.50 14.56
N HIS A 79 2.13 -22.23 13.85
CA HIS A 79 2.82 -23.21 13.02
C HIS A 79 3.80 -24.10 13.79
N LYS A 80 3.91 -23.97 15.12
CA LYS A 80 4.69 -24.87 15.99
C LYS A 80 6.13 -25.12 15.51
N GLN A 81 6.79 -24.09 14.97
CA GLN A 81 8.15 -24.15 14.41
C GLN A 81 8.32 -24.97 13.12
N TYR A 82 7.24 -25.45 12.49
CA TYR A 82 7.32 -26.01 11.14
C TYR A 82 7.75 -24.95 10.13
N ALA A 83 8.51 -25.36 9.10
CA ALA A 83 8.98 -24.45 8.08
C ALA A 83 7.80 -23.90 7.27
N ILE A 84 7.69 -22.57 7.19
CA ILE A 84 6.67 -21.90 6.38
C ILE A 84 7.12 -21.92 4.92
N THR A 85 6.29 -22.50 4.05
CA THR A 85 6.62 -22.74 2.63
C THR A 85 5.97 -21.74 1.68
N HIS A 86 4.83 -21.17 2.05
CA HIS A 86 4.11 -20.20 1.23
C HIS A 86 3.64 -19.02 2.05
N LEU A 87 3.88 -17.82 1.53
CA LEU A 87 3.44 -16.55 2.09
C LEU A 87 2.81 -15.70 1.00
N GLN A 88 1.53 -15.38 1.13
CA GLN A 88 0.87 -14.57 0.11
C GLN A 88 -0.19 -13.63 0.68
N TRP A 89 -0.03 -12.34 0.36
CA TRP A 89 -1.04 -11.33 0.57
C TRP A 89 -2.16 -11.45 -0.46
N ASN A 90 -3.39 -11.16 -0.03
CA ASN A 90 -4.47 -10.94 -0.98
C ASN A 90 -4.25 -9.64 -1.77
N LYS A 91 -4.97 -9.47 -2.89
CA LYS A 91 -4.82 -8.29 -3.77
C LYS A 91 -4.98 -6.96 -3.03
N LYS A 92 -5.80 -6.89 -1.97
CA LYS A 92 -5.96 -5.70 -1.11
C LYS A 92 -4.80 -5.41 -0.15
N GLY A 93 -3.98 -6.40 0.15
CA GLY A 93 -2.95 -6.29 1.20
C GLY A 93 -3.49 -6.25 2.63
N ASN A 94 -4.72 -6.69 2.89
CA ASN A 94 -5.33 -6.67 4.23
C ASN A 94 -5.47 -8.06 4.88
N THR A 95 -5.31 -9.12 4.08
CA THR A 95 -5.37 -10.52 4.52
C THR A 95 -4.14 -11.26 4.02
N PHE A 96 -3.50 -11.98 4.92
CA PHE A 96 -2.25 -12.71 4.68
C PHE A 96 -2.47 -14.21 4.85
N ALA A 97 -2.01 -15.00 3.89
CA ALA A 97 -1.95 -16.45 4.00
C ALA A 97 -0.55 -16.90 4.42
N SER A 98 -0.48 -17.74 5.46
CA SER A 98 0.74 -18.49 5.83
C SER A 98 0.45 -19.99 5.80
N ILE A 99 1.35 -20.75 5.17
CA ILE A 99 1.18 -22.20 4.99
C ILE A 99 2.52 -22.88 5.25
N ASP A 100 2.52 -23.89 6.11
CA ASP A 100 3.73 -24.65 6.45
C ASP A 100 3.91 -25.93 5.61
N GLU A 101 5.07 -26.56 5.80
CA GLU A 101 5.46 -27.80 5.12
C GLU A 101 4.54 -28.99 5.41
N THR A 102 3.73 -28.94 6.48
CA THR A 102 2.75 -30.01 6.80
C THR A 102 1.42 -29.82 6.08
N GLY A 103 1.21 -28.64 5.46
CA GLY A 103 -0.05 -28.25 4.85
C GLY A 103 -1.03 -27.58 5.81
N GLN A 104 -0.57 -27.13 6.98
CA GLN A 104 -1.39 -26.33 7.88
C GLN A 104 -1.45 -24.90 7.32
N LEU A 105 -2.65 -24.45 7.00
CA LEU A 105 -2.95 -23.14 6.42
C LEU A 105 -3.61 -22.25 7.47
N ALA A 106 -3.19 -20.98 7.52
CA ALA A 106 -3.84 -19.92 8.27
C ALA A 106 -4.02 -18.66 7.43
N LEU A 107 -5.18 -18.02 7.58
CA LEU A 107 -5.46 -16.69 7.07
C LEU A 107 -5.52 -15.69 8.21
N TRP A 108 -4.73 -14.64 8.08
CA TRP A 108 -4.59 -13.59 9.08
C TRP A 108 -5.10 -12.27 8.52
N GLN A 109 -5.93 -11.57 9.28
CA GLN A 109 -6.40 -10.23 8.93
C GLN A 109 -5.72 -9.20 9.83
N ILE A 110 -5.24 -8.11 9.23
CA ILE A 110 -4.76 -6.95 9.99
C ILE A 110 -5.97 -6.14 10.44
N GLN A 111 -6.06 -5.85 11.74
CA GLN A 111 -7.10 -5.03 12.36
C GLN A 111 -6.52 -3.70 12.86
N GLY A 112 -6.44 -2.70 11.98
CA GLY A 112 -5.93 -1.36 12.31
C GLY A 112 -4.41 -1.29 12.17
N PRO A 113 -3.63 -0.89 13.20
CA PRO A 113 -2.18 -0.84 13.10
C PRO A 113 -1.59 -2.23 12.78
N VAL A 114 -0.43 -2.25 12.12
CA VAL A 114 0.26 -3.45 11.57
C VAL A 114 0.50 -4.56 12.61
N ASP A 115 0.35 -4.27 13.89
CA ASP A 115 0.62 -5.17 15.01
C ASP A 115 -0.57 -6.06 15.41
N LYS A 116 -1.79 -5.70 14.97
CA LYS A 116 -3.00 -6.42 15.39
C LYS A 116 -3.40 -7.43 14.33
N TRP A 117 -3.00 -8.67 14.53
CA TRP A 117 -3.32 -9.79 13.66
C TRP A 117 -4.44 -10.65 14.24
N LYS A 118 -5.47 -10.92 13.44
CA LYS A 118 -6.57 -11.81 13.80
C LYS A 118 -6.60 -13.02 12.88
N LEU A 119 -6.63 -14.22 13.45
CA LEU A 119 -6.87 -15.45 12.69
C LEU A 119 -8.32 -15.45 12.17
N LEU A 120 -8.51 -15.47 10.86
CA LEU A 120 -9.83 -15.52 10.21
C LEU A 120 -10.24 -16.93 9.84
N TYR A 121 -9.30 -17.71 9.34
CA TYR A 121 -9.56 -19.05 8.84
C TYR A 121 -8.31 -19.91 9.05
N ASN A 122 -8.52 -21.18 9.36
CA ASN A 122 -7.47 -22.16 9.33
C ASN A 122 -8.02 -23.49 8.81
N THR A 123 -7.14 -24.27 8.21
CA THR A 123 -7.44 -25.64 7.78
C THR A 123 -6.15 -26.43 7.64
N HIS A 124 -6.23 -27.74 7.83
CA HIS A 124 -5.11 -28.64 7.58
C HIS A 124 -5.35 -29.38 6.27
N LEU A 125 -4.52 -29.11 5.25
CA LEU A 125 -4.62 -29.74 3.92
C LEU A 125 -4.19 -31.21 3.91
N LYS A 126 -3.60 -31.68 5.01
CA LYS A 126 -3.08 -33.06 5.24
C LYS A 126 -1.87 -33.41 4.36
N GLN A 127 -1.47 -32.49 3.50
CA GLN A 127 -0.43 -32.66 2.50
C GLN A 127 0.26 -31.31 2.28
N PRO A 128 1.56 -31.29 1.98
CA PRO A 128 2.27 -30.08 1.60
C PRO A 128 1.60 -29.40 0.39
N LEU A 129 1.68 -28.08 0.37
CA LEU A 129 1.16 -27.27 -0.72
C LEU A 129 2.13 -27.25 -1.91
N ALA A 130 1.60 -27.35 -3.12
CA ALA A 130 2.34 -27.15 -4.38
C ALA A 130 2.06 -25.75 -4.98
N ALA A 131 0.83 -25.26 -4.92
CA ALA A 131 0.50 -23.91 -5.39
C ALA A 131 -0.68 -23.30 -4.61
N PHE A 132 -0.65 -21.97 -4.51
CA PHE A 132 -1.70 -21.14 -3.91
C PHE A 132 -2.11 -20.02 -4.87
N HIS A 133 -3.40 -19.69 -4.94
CA HIS A 133 -3.88 -18.57 -5.75
C HIS A 133 -5.10 -17.90 -5.11
N TRP A 134 -5.07 -16.57 -4.96
CA TRP A 134 -6.24 -15.79 -4.54
C TRP A 134 -7.24 -15.62 -5.70
N LEU A 135 -8.53 -15.62 -5.38
CA LEU A 135 -9.60 -15.23 -6.31
C LEU A 135 -9.87 -13.74 -6.14
N ASP A 136 -9.63 -12.95 -7.19
CA ASP A 136 -9.70 -11.50 -7.13
C ASP A 136 -11.15 -10.99 -7.00
N ALA A 137 -11.51 -10.53 -5.81
CA ALA A 137 -12.83 -9.94 -5.57
C ALA A 137 -12.98 -8.53 -6.15
N GLU A 138 -11.89 -7.80 -6.39
CA GLU A 138 -11.92 -6.37 -6.71
C GLU A 138 -11.28 -6.01 -8.03
N ARG A 139 -11.82 -4.95 -8.63
CA ARG A 139 -11.34 -4.37 -9.89
C ARG A 139 -10.51 -3.15 -9.55
N GLU A 140 -9.34 -3.06 -10.15
CA GLU A 140 -8.45 -1.90 -10.02
C GLU A 140 -8.55 -0.98 -11.22
N TYR A 141 -8.09 0.25 -11.04
CA TYR A 141 -7.84 1.18 -12.13
C TYR A 141 -6.48 0.88 -12.76
N VAL A 142 -6.50 0.69 -14.07
CA VAL A 142 -5.32 0.57 -14.93
C VAL A 142 -5.25 1.77 -15.86
N SER A 143 -4.04 2.10 -16.32
CA SER A 143 -3.80 3.20 -17.26
C SER A 143 -3.67 2.59 -18.65
N GLU A 144 -4.61 2.93 -19.53
CA GLU A 144 -4.55 2.60 -20.95
C GLU A 144 -4.54 3.90 -21.75
N GLN A 145 -3.48 4.14 -22.55
CA GLN A 145 -3.38 5.32 -23.43
C GLN A 145 -3.66 6.65 -22.70
N ASP A 146 -3.02 6.86 -21.54
CA ASP A 146 -3.20 8.03 -20.66
C ASP A 146 -4.60 8.20 -20.03
N LYS A 147 -5.49 7.20 -20.16
CA LYS A 147 -6.81 7.18 -19.51
C LYS A 147 -6.86 6.11 -18.43
N PHE A 148 -7.50 6.44 -17.32
CA PHE A 148 -7.72 5.50 -16.22
C PHE A 148 -9.02 4.74 -16.43
N ILE A 149 -8.91 3.44 -16.67
CA ILE A 149 -10.04 2.54 -16.90
C ILE A 149 -10.05 1.50 -15.80
N ARG A 150 -11.23 1.16 -15.30
CA ARG A 150 -11.38 0.09 -14.31
C ARG A 150 -11.30 -1.26 -15.02
N GLU A 151 -10.39 -2.15 -14.62
CA GLU A 151 -10.19 -3.52 -15.13
C GLU A 151 -11.52 -4.19 -15.50
N SER A 152 -11.69 -4.95 -16.58
CA SER A 152 -13.01 -5.49 -16.93
C SER A 152 -13.68 -6.35 -15.81
N LYS A 153 -15.03 -6.43 -15.77
CA LYS A 153 -15.77 -7.20 -14.73
C LYS A 153 -15.52 -8.72 -14.79
N ASN A 154 -14.83 -9.22 -15.82
CA ASN A 154 -14.72 -10.63 -16.14
C ASN A 154 -13.56 -11.30 -15.38
N CYS A 155 -13.53 -11.19 -14.05
CA CYS A 155 -12.59 -11.94 -13.20
C CYS A 155 -13.36 -12.99 -12.39
N LEU A 156 -12.76 -14.15 -12.12
CA LEU A 156 -13.40 -15.22 -11.39
C LEU A 156 -13.39 -14.84 -9.91
N LYS A 157 -14.55 -14.47 -9.37
CA LYS A 157 -14.70 -13.98 -8.00
C LYS A 157 -15.44 -15.00 -7.15
N ASN A 158 -15.21 -14.95 -5.85
CA ASN A 158 -16.14 -15.56 -4.91
C ASN A 158 -17.49 -14.80 -4.98
N PRO A 159 -18.60 -15.44 -5.37
CA PRO A 159 -19.89 -14.76 -5.47
C PRO A 159 -20.56 -14.51 -4.11
N PHE A 160 -20.09 -15.14 -3.04
CA PHE A 160 -20.73 -15.09 -1.71
C PHE A 160 -20.06 -14.14 -0.72
N GLY A 161 -18.78 -13.80 -0.93
CA GLY A 161 -17.99 -13.04 0.02
C GLY A 161 -16.73 -12.46 -0.60
N HIS A 162 -15.96 -11.75 0.22
CA HIS A 162 -14.78 -11.00 -0.25
C HIS A 162 -13.54 -11.86 -0.42
N LEU A 163 -13.46 -13.00 0.26
CA LEU A 163 -12.29 -13.88 0.21
C LEU A 163 -12.64 -15.20 -0.49
N GLY A 164 -11.81 -15.57 -1.44
CA GLY A 164 -11.79 -16.90 -2.05
C GLY A 164 -10.38 -17.20 -2.54
N PHE A 165 -9.97 -18.46 -2.47
CA PHE A 165 -8.65 -18.88 -2.91
C PHE A 165 -8.65 -20.36 -3.30
N ILE A 166 -7.62 -20.75 -4.02
CA ILE A 166 -7.39 -22.10 -4.53
C ILE A 166 -6.10 -22.61 -3.89
N THR A 167 -6.15 -23.83 -3.37
CA THR A 167 -4.97 -24.55 -2.91
C THR A 167 -4.79 -25.81 -3.73
N ILE A 168 -3.56 -26.09 -4.12
CA ILE A 168 -3.19 -27.30 -4.85
C ILE A 168 -2.13 -28.02 -4.03
N THR A 169 -2.40 -29.26 -3.63
CA THR A 169 -1.45 -30.07 -2.86
C THR A 169 -0.43 -30.76 -3.77
N VAL A 170 0.67 -31.25 -3.19
CA VAL A 170 1.70 -32.02 -3.91
C VAL A 170 1.19 -33.33 -4.56
N HIS A 171 0.00 -33.81 -4.18
CA HIS A 171 -0.66 -34.96 -4.80
C HIS A 171 -1.76 -34.57 -5.80
N GLY A 172 -1.87 -33.29 -6.14
CA GLY A 172 -2.80 -32.80 -7.16
C GLY A 172 -4.24 -32.62 -6.69
N GLU A 173 -4.50 -32.57 -5.37
CA GLU A 173 -5.81 -32.15 -4.86
C GLU A 173 -5.95 -30.63 -5.00
N ILE A 174 -6.85 -30.21 -5.87
CA ILE A 174 -7.28 -28.82 -6.08
C ILE A 174 -8.49 -28.57 -5.19
N THR A 175 -8.36 -27.66 -4.22
CA THR A 175 -9.45 -27.27 -3.34
C THR A 175 -9.73 -25.78 -3.51
N VAL A 176 -11.00 -25.44 -3.76
CA VAL A 176 -11.47 -24.05 -3.75
C VAL A 176 -12.04 -23.76 -2.37
N HIS A 177 -11.44 -22.81 -1.66
CA HIS A 177 -11.92 -22.31 -0.38
C HIS A 177 -12.58 -20.95 -0.61
N TYR A 178 -13.79 -20.76 -0.08
CA TYR A 178 -14.53 -19.53 -0.28
C TYR A 178 -15.31 -19.14 0.96
N GLN A 179 -15.34 -17.83 1.23
CA GLN A 179 -16.07 -17.22 2.32
C GLN A 179 -17.56 -17.17 1.98
N ARG A 180 -18.42 -17.71 2.85
CA ARG A 180 -19.89 -17.62 2.69
C ARG A 180 -20.46 -16.36 3.32
N ASN A 181 -20.08 -16.10 4.57
CA ASN A 181 -20.48 -14.93 5.33
C ASN A 181 -19.55 -14.79 6.55
N GLY A 182 -19.12 -13.58 6.89
CA GLY A 182 -18.27 -13.32 8.06
C GLY A 182 -17.04 -14.25 8.10
N ALA A 183 -16.82 -14.95 9.21
CA ALA A 183 -15.70 -15.89 9.35
C ALA A 183 -16.00 -17.33 8.85
N ILE A 184 -17.16 -17.56 8.21
CA ILE A 184 -17.58 -18.90 7.77
C ILE A 184 -17.04 -19.17 6.37
N PHE A 185 -16.17 -20.18 6.27
CA PHE A 185 -15.61 -20.67 5.01
C PHE A 185 -16.22 -22.02 4.63
N SER A 186 -16.23 -22.30 3.34
CA SER A 186 -16.59 -23.60 2.79
C SER A 186 -15.65 -23.97 1.65
N SER A 187 -15.60 -25.25 1.32
CA SER A 187 -14.72 -25.73 0.28
C SER A 187 -15.33 -26.87 -0.54
N PHE A 188 -14.82 -27.03 -1.75
CA PHE A 188 -15.05 -28.20 -2.60
C PHE A 188 -13.74 -28.51 -3.33
N SER A 189 -13.47 -29.80 -3.57
CA SER A 189 -12.22 -30.25 -4.16
C SER A 189 -12.41 -31.14 -5.38
N ALA A 190 -11.35 -31.21 -6.19
CA ALA A 190 -11.18 -32.10 -7.33
C ALA A 190 -9.69 -32.41 -7.50
N HIS A 191 -9.36 -33.41 -8.31
CA HIS A 191 -8.13 -34.16 -8.07
C HIS A 191 -7.06 -34.21 -9.16
N LEU A 192 -6.86 -33.27 -10.09
CA LEU A 192 -6.02 -33.44 -11.32
C LEU A 192 -6.12 -34.79 -12.11
N PRO A 193 -6.12 -34.77 -13.45
CA PRO A 193 -5.97 -36.02 -14.20
C PRO A 193 -4.58 -36.60 -13.90
N SER A 194 -4.41 -37.92 -13.89
CA SER A 194 -3.12 -38.65 -13.78
C SER A 194 -2.36 -38.66 -12.45
N THR A 195 -2.72 -37.87 -11.42
CA THR A 195 -2.03 -37.88 -10.10
C THR A 195 -2.54 -38.96 -9.13
N GLY A 196 -2.98 -40.12 -9.63
CA GLY A 196 -3.49 -41.24 -8.82
C GLY A 196 -2.41 -42.26 -8.41
N ARG A 197 -2.78 -43.24 -7.56
CA ARG A 197 -1.94 -44.43 -7.31
C ARG A 197 -1.55 -45.08 -8.62
N ARG A 198 -0.26 -45.35 -8.82
CA ARG A 198 0.18 -46.19 -9.95
C ARG A 198 -0.40 -47.60 -9.76
N ASP A 199 -1.23 -48.05 -10.70
CA ASP A 199 -1.58 -49.47 -10.81
C ASP A 199 -0.36 -50.24 -11.31
N ILE A 200 0.53 -50.59 -10.38
CA ILE A 200 1.63 -51.50 -10.66
C ILE A 200 1.09 -52.92 -10.55
N ARG A 201 0.62 -53.49 -11.66
CA ARG A 201 0.57 -54.95 -11.83
C ARG A 201 2.01 -55.47 -11.90
N ARG A 202 2.65 -55.68 -10.75
CA ARG A 202 3.90 -56.47 -10.66
C ARG A 202 3.61 -57.74 -9.88
N SER A 203 3.61 -58.85 -10.61
CA SER A 203 3.43 -60.22 -10.10
C SER A 203 4.64 -60.77 -9.35
N ASP A 204 5.78 -60.06 -9.30
CA ASP A 204 7.02 -60.66 -8.82
C ASP A 204 7.77 -59.69 -7.91
N THR A 205 7.60 -59.81 -6.60
CA THR A 205 8.65 -59.53 -5.60
C THR A 205 8.25 -60.06 -4.23
N SER A 206 9.15 -60.87 -3.69
CA SER A 206 9.06 -61.67 -2.47
C SER A 206 9.22 -60.84 -1.19
N CYS A 207 8.31 -61.09 -0.24
CA CYS A 207 8.44 -61.22 1.22
C CYS A 207 9.37 -60.32 2.10
N TYR A 208 9.99 -59.24 1.61
CA TYR A 208 10.78 -58.32 2.48
C TYR A 208 10.45 -56.83 2.33
N SER A 209 9.34 -56.46 1.71
CA SER A 209 8.80 -55.08 1.81
C SER A 209 7.70 -55.03 2.86
N MET A 210 8.07 -54.75 4.10
CA MET A 210 7.09 -54.24 5.06
C MET A 210 6.46 -52.96 4.50
N SER A 211 5.14 -52.92 4.59
CA SER A 211 4.19 -51.93 4.09
C SER A 211 4.40 -50.53 4.69
N LEU A 212 5.53 -49.89 4.38
CA LEU A 212 5.75 -48.44 4.46
C LEU A 212 5.62 -47.78 3.06
N SER A 213 5.58 -48.58 1.99
CA SER A 213 5.61 -48.13 0.58
C SER A 213 4.27 -47.63 0.02
N GLY A 214 3.18 -47.64 0.80
CA GLY A 214 1.87 -47.19 0.30
C GLY A 214 1.77 -45.68 0.01
N ILE A 215 2.78 -44.90 0.42
CA ILE A 215 2.94 -43.45 0.17
C ILE A 215 3.89 -43.20 -1.02
N ASP A 216 4.80 -44.12 -1.33
CA ASP A 216 5.79 -43.99 -2.42
C ASP A 216 5.20 -44.22 -3.83
N ASP A 217 3.95 -44.69 -3.93
CA ASP A 217 3.27 -45.03 -5.20
C ASP A 217 2.48 -43.86 -5.83
N TRP A 218 2.54 -42.65 -5.26
CA TRP A 218 1.84 -41.46 -5.77
C TRP A 218 2.77 -40.59 -6.61
N GLN A 219 2.32 -40.16 -7.80
CA GLN A 219 3.01 -39.12 -8.54
C GLN A 219 2.98 -37.80 -7.75
N ARG A 220 4.15 -37.37 -7.27
CA ARG A 220 4.30 -36.13 -6.51
C ARG A 220 4.71 -34.98 -7.42
N ILE A 221 3.93 -33.90 -7.36
CA ILE A 221 4.26 -32.61 -7.99
C ILE A 221 5.43 -32.00 -7.19
N SER A 222 6.56 -31.73 -7.86
CA SER A 222 7.67 -30.98 -7.25
C SER A 222 7.53 -29.48 -7.42
N HIS A 223 7.06 -29.05 -8.58
CA HIS A 223 6.95 -27.64 -8.94
C HIS A 223 5.59 -27.37 -9.54
N ALA A 224 5.01 -26.25 -9.13
CA ALA A 224 3.80 -25.74 -9.75
C ALA A 224 3.86 -24.22 -9.89
N ALA A 225 3.30 -23.73 -10.99
CA ALA A 225 3.01 -22.32 -11.21
C ALA A 225 1.52 -22.17 -11.51
N ILE A 226 0.90 -21.12 -10.98
CA ILE A 226 -0.51 -20.82 -11.19
C ILE A 226 -0.69 -19.35 -11.54
N THR A 227 -1.50 -19.07 -12.54
CA THR A 227 -1.84 -17.71 -12.96
C THR A 227 -3.29 -17.63 -13.45
N SER A 228 -3.82 -16.41 -13.55
CA SER A 228 -5.15 -16.14 -14.13
C SER A 228 -5.00 -15.17 -15.29
N ILE A 229 -5.38 -15.60 -16.50
CA ILE A 229 -5.36 -14.79 -17.72
C ILE A 229 -6.74 -14.87 -18.35
N ASN A 230 -7.35 -13.74 -18.70
CA ASN A 230 -8.65 -13.66 -19.38
C ASN A 230 -9.73 -14.53 -18.71
N ASN A 231 -9.85 -14.43 -17.38
CA ASN A 231 -10.83 -15.15 -16.58
C ASN A 231 -10.65 -16.69 -16.52
N THR A 232 -9.54 -17.20 -17.05
CA THR A 232 -9.19 -18.62 -17.01
C THR A 232 -7.97 -18.81 -16.13
N ILE A 233 -8.06 -19.73 -15.19
CA ILE A 233 -6.92 -20.08 -14.32
C ILE A 233 -6.11 -21.17 -15.02
N TYR A 234 -4.82 -20.91 -15.17
CA TYR A 234 -3.85 -21.85 -15.74
C TYR A 234 -2.93 -22.37 -14.64
N LEU A 235 -2.68 -23.66 -14.68
CA LEU A 235 -1.81 -24.37 -13.74
C LEU A 235 -0.79 -25.19 -14.54
N ALA A 236 0.49 -24.89 -14.36
CA ALA A 236 1.59 -25.70 -14.87
C ALA A 236 2.16 -26.54 -13.73
N THR A 237 2.37 -27.84 -13.96
CA THR A 237 2.91 -28.77 -12.95
C THR A 237 4.02 -29.65 -13.52
N HIS A 238 5.02 -29.94 -12.69
CA HIS A 238 6.06 -30.93 -12.97
C HIS A 238 6.12 -31.97 -11.85
N SER A 239 6.22 -33.24 -12.22
CA SER A 239 6.26 -34.38 -11.28
C SER A 239 7.62 -35.09 -11.30
N VAL A 240 8.24 -35.27 -10.13
CA VAL A 240 9.58 -35.88 -9.98
C VAL A 240 9.63 -37.33 -10.48
N SER A 241 8.55 -38.07 -10.23
CA SER A 241 8.56 -39.53 -10.32
C SER A 241 8.44 -40.09 -11.74
N CYS A 242 8.22 -39.25 -12.75
CA CYS A 242 7.99 -39.71 -14.12
C CYS A 242 9.32 -40.12 -14.79
N GLN A 243 9.34 -41.30 -15.44
CA GLN A 243 10.48 -41.72 -16.28
C GLN A 243 10.73 -40.72 -17.42
N THR A 244 9.68 -40.03 -17.86
CA THR A 244 9.72 -38.85 -18.73
C THR A 244 9.56 -37.58 -17.88
N LYS A 245 10.54 -36.67 -17.95
CA LYS A 245 10.44 -35.37 -17.29
C LYS A 245 9.45 -34.50 -18.07
N GLU A 246 8.19 -34.52 -17.65
CA GLU A 246 7.10 -33.83 -18.35
C GLU A 246 6.56 -32.66 -17.53
N ILE A 247 6.26 -31.56 -18.23
CA ILE A 247 5.52 -30.43 -17.72
C ILE A 247 4.12 -30.49 -18.33
N GLN A 248 3.11 -30.44 -17.48
CA GLN A 248 1.70 -30.49 -17.88
C GLN A 248 1.04 -29.16 -17.59
N LEU A 249 0.33 -28.63 -18.57
CA LEU A 249 -0.44 -27.39 -18.45
C LEU A 249 -1.93 -27.71 -18.42
N TYR A 250 -2.62 -27.21 -17.39
CA TYR A 250 -4.05 -27.37 -17.18
C TYR A 250 -4.76 -26.02 -17.21
N SER A 251 -5.98 -25.99 -17.74
CA SER A 251 -6.95 -24.93 -17.49
C SER A 251 -7.99 -25.39 -16.47
N LEU A 252 -8.27 -24.51 -15.51
CA LEU A 252 -9.21 -24.73 -14.42
C LEU A 252 -10.43 -23.82 -14.61
N ASP A 253 -11.61 -24.43 -14.74
CA ASP A 253 -12.92 -23.75 -14.77
C ASP A 253 -13.68 -24.08 -13.48
N ILE A 254 -13.95 -23.05 -12.68
CA ILE A 254 -14.53 -23.16 -11.35
C ILE A 254 -15.99 -22.75 -11.40
N LYS A 255 -16.87 -23.66 -10.98
CA LYS A 255 -18.29 -23.40 -10.81
C LYS A 255 -18.64 -23.45 -9.35
N PHE A 256 -18.97 -22.29 -8.79
CA PHE A 256 -19.45 -22.19 -7.41
C PHE A 256 -20.78 -22.91 -7.23
N PRO A 257 -21.07 -23.46 -6.03
CA PRO A 257 -22.34 -24.12 -5.75
C PRO A 257 -23.50 -23.15 -5.93
N THR A 258 -24.64 -23.63 -6.41
CA THR A 258 -25.93 -22.92 -6.39
C THR A 258 -26.90 -23.67 -5.50
N VAL A 259 -28.12 -23.14 -5.30
CA VAL A 259 -29.15 -23.78 -4.46
C VAL A 259 -29.35 -25.25 -4.83
N ASP A 260 -29.33 -25.58 -6.13
CA ASP A 260 -29.63 -26.92 -6.64
C ASP A 260 -28.41 -27.74 -7.08
N LYS A 261 -27.20 -27.16 -7.08
CA LYS A 261 -25.99 -27.81 -7.63
C LYS A 261 -24.79 -27.63 -6.72
N LYS A 262 -24.07 -28.73 -6.48
CA LYS A 262 -22.77 -28.69 -5.79
C LYS A 262 -21.73 -27.97 -6.65
N GLY A 263 -20.76 -27.34 -5.99
CA GLY A 263 -19.62 -26.72 -6.65
C GLY A 263 -18.78 -27.76 -7.39
N ALA A 264 -18.18 -27.37 -8.50
CA ALA A 264 -17.39 -28.26 -9.35
C ALA A 264 -16.16 -27.54 -9.91
N ILE A 265 -15.06 -28.28 -10.03
CA ILE A 265 -13.82 -27.83 -10.67
C ILE A 265 -13.60 -28.67 -11.92
N ARG A 266 -13.73 -28.04 -13.08
CA ARG A 266 -13.38 -28.65 -14.37
C ARG A 266 -11.91 -28.38 -14.64
N ARG A 267 -11.19 -29.43 -15.01
CA ARG A 267 -9.74 -29.46 -15.17
C ARG A 267 -9.48 -30.08 -16.53
N LYS A 268 -8.99 -29.28 -17.48
CA LYS A 268 -8.69 -29.71 -18.85
C LYS A 268 -7.19 -29.60 -19.07
N GLN A 269 -6.55 -30.69 -19.49
CA GLN A 269 -5.16 -30.62 -19.95
C GLN A 269 -5.14 -29.87 -21.30
N VAL A 270 -4.33 -28.82 -21.36
CA VAL A 270 -4.21 -27.93 -22.52
C VAL A 270 -3.02 -28.33 -23.37
N ALA A 271 -1.86 -28.55 -22.75
CA ALA A 271 -0.61 -28.91 -23.41
C ALA A 271 0.29 -29.72 -22.48
N ASN A 272 1.28 -30.41 -23.04
CA ASN A 272 2.38 -31.03 -22.32
C ASN A 272 3.71 -30.81 -23.05
N VAL A 273 4.80 -30.81 -22.29
CA VAL A 273 6.18 -30.66 -22.79
C VAL A 273 7.04 -31.75 -22.17
N CYS A 274 7.80 -32.47 -23.00
CA CYS A 274 8.82 -33.41 -22.55
C CYS A 274 10.18 -32.71 -22.53
N LEU A 275 10.83 -32.68 -21.37
CA LEU A 275 12.17 -32.13 -21.20
C LEU A 275 13.24 -33.14 -21.61
N LEU A 276 14.44 -32.62 -21.92
CA LEU A 276 15.62 -33.44 -22.15
C LEU A 276 15.96 -34.27 -20.90
N GLN A 277 16.36 -35.54 -21.09
CA GLN A 277 16.55 -36.50 -19.99
C GLN A 277 17.48 -36.00 -18.86
N LYS A 278 18.48 -35.16 -19.17
CA LYS A 278 19.47 -34.68 -18.20
C LYS A 278 19.08 -33.41 -17.43
N ALA A 279 18.16 -32.60 -17.94
CA ALA A 279 17.79 -31.33 -17.31
C ALA A 279 16.85 -31.53 -16.12
N HIS A 280 17.07 -30.88 -14.99
CA HIS A 280 16.19 -30.91 -13.82
C HIS A 280 15.50 -29.56 -13.64
N VAL A 281 14.18 -29.56 -13.44
CA VAL A 281 13.44 -28.33 -13.11
C VAL A 281 13.82 -27.87 -11.71
N THR A 282 14.22 -26.60 -11.58
CA THR A 282 14.48 -25.93 -10.29
C THR A 282 13.44 -24.87 -9.98
N GLN A 283 12.88 -24.20 -11.00
CA GLN A 283 11.89 -23.14 -10.84
C GLN A 283 10.90 -23.09 -12.02
N MET A 284 9.69 -22.59 -11.75
CA MET A 284 8.65 -22.37 -12.76
C MET A 284 7.90 -21.08 -12.46
N VAL A 285 7.72 -20.22 -13.46
CA VAL A 285 6.94 -18.97 -13.31
C VAL A 285 6.21 -18.64 -14.60
N PHE A 286 4.96 -18.18 -14.49
CA PHE A 286 4.24 -17.61 -15.63
C PHE A 286 4.63 -16.16 -15.83
N LYS A 287 4.74 -15.74 -17.09
CA LYS A 287 4.85 -14.33 -17.44
C LYS A 287 3.47 -13.68 -17.32
N SER A 288 3.44 -12.51 -16.70
CA SER A 288 2.26 -11.64 -16.71
C SER A 288 2.12 -11.01 -18.10
N GLY A 289 0.97 -11.18 -18.76
CA GLY A 289 0.76 -10.68 -20.12
C GLY A 289 -0.58 -11.10 -20.72
N VAL A 290 -0.80 -10.70 -21.98
CA VAL A 290 -2.01 -11.04 -22.76
C VAL A 290 -1.98 -12.51 -23.21
N ASN A 291 -0.80 -13.01 -23.57
CA ASN A 291 -0.56 -14.39 -23.97
C ASN A 291 -0.06 -15.21 -22.78
N LEU A 292 -0.37 -16.51 -22.79
CA LEU A 292 0.13 -17.44 -21.78
C LEU A 292 1.55 -17.87 -22.12
N GLU A 293 2.52 -17.31 -21.40
CA GLU A 293 3.95 -17.63 -21.51
C GLU A 293 4.48 -18.20 -20.19
N LEU A 294 5.34 -19.22 -20.27
CA LEU A 294 5.91 -19.95 -19.13
C LEU A 294 7.43 -19.93 -19.21
N TYR A 295 8.09 -19.49 -18.13
CA TYR A 295 9.53 -19.60 -17.96
C TYR A 295 9.88 -20.78 -17.05
N LEU A 296 10.89 -21.54 -17.45
CA LEU A 296 11.43 -22.67 -16.71
C LEU A 296 12.89 -22.41 -16.35
N GLY A 297 13.21 -22.55 -15.07
CA GLY A 297 14.59 -22.69 -14.60
C GLY A 297 14.97 -24.16 -14.60
N LEU A 298 15.99 -24.51 -15.38
CA LEU A 298 16.53 -25.86 -15.48
C LEU A 298 17.98 -25.89 -15.00
N GLY A 299 18.40 -27.02 -14.44
CA GLY A 299 19.79 -27.26 -14.07
C GLY A 299 20.25 -28.68 -14.33
N GLU A 300 21.53 -28.82 -14.64
CA GLU A 300 22.27 -30.07 -14.82
C GLU A 300 23.52 -30.02 -13.92
N LYS A 301 23.71 -31.09 -13.13
CA LYS A 301 24.90 -31.24 -12.29
C LYS A 301 25.85 -32.22 -12.96
N SER A 302 27.08 -31.76 -13.23
CA SER A 302 28.21 -32.61 -13.60
C SER A 302 29.16 -32.78 -12.40
N ASP A 303 30.14 -33.68 -12.51
CA ASP A 303 31.04 -34.04 -11.39
C ASP A 303 31.85 -32.84 -10.82
N GLN A 304 31.98 -31.73 -11.56
CA GLN A 304 32.74 -30.54 -11.12
C GLN A 304 32.08 -29.18 -11.42
N THR A 305 30.99 -29.12 -12.20
CA THR A 305 30.33 -27.84 -12.54
C THR A 305 28.81 -27.97 -12.60
N PHE A 306 28.12 -26.88 -12.25
CA PHE A 306 26.70 -26.69 -12.52
C PHE A 306 26.53 -26.04 -13.89
N LYS A 307 25.54 -26.50 -14.65
CA LYS A 307 25.05 -25.83 -15.86
C LYS A 307 23.57 -25.59 -15.70
N SER A 308 23.12 -24.38 -15.97
CA SER A 308 21.71 -24.03 -15.85
C SER A 308 21.20 -23.37 -17.11
N TYR A 309 19.89 -23.46 -17.32
CA TYR A 309 19.24 -22.95 -18.51
C TYR A 309 17.91 -22.29 -18.12
N ILE A 310 17.61 -21.16 -18.74
CA ILE A 310 16.27 -20.57 -18.71
C ILE A 310 15.62 -20.91 -20.05
N GLN A 311 14.47 -21.58 -20.01
CA GLN A 311 13.66 -21.81 -21.20
C GLN A 311 12.40 -20.97 -21.16
N HIS A 312 12.09 -20.31 -22.28
CA HIS A 312 10.88 -19.52 -22.48
C HIS A 312 9.94 -20.25 -23.44
N TRP A 313 8.74 -20.53 -22.96
CA TRP A 313 7.71 -21.27 -23.69
C TRP A 313 6.46 -20.41 -23.87
N GLU A 314 5.88 -20.41 -25.06
CA GLU A 314 4.61 -19.73 -25.36
C GLU A 314 3.54 -20.75 -25.78
N LEU A 315 2.32 -20.57 -25.30
CA LEU A 315 1.18 -21.37 -25.75
C LEU A 315 0.71 -20.86 -27.11
N SER A 316 0.93 -21.66 -28.16
CA SER A 316 0.43 -21.40 -29.51
C SER A 316 -0.72 -22.34 -29.86
N THR A 317 -1.65 -21.88 -30.71
CA THR A 317 -2.69 -22.74 -31.29
C THR A 317 -2.29 -23.14 -32.70
N MET A 318 -2.13 -24.44 -32.94
CA MET A 318 -1.87 -24.99 -34.26
C MET A 318 -3.14 -25.61 -34.84
N ASP A 319 -3.42 -25.28 -36.11
CA ASP A 319 -4.44 -25.95 -36.91
C ASP A 319 -3.86 -27.28 -37.42
N GLN A 320 -4.30 -28.40 -36.84
CA GLN A 320 -3.95 -29.72 -37.35
C GLN A 320 -5.05 -30.16 -38.31
N SER A 321 -4.73 -30.25 -39.59
CA SER A 321 -5.60 -30.84 -40.61
C SER A 321 -5.20 -32.28 -40.88
N LEU A 322 -6.10 -33.21 -40.58
CA LEU A 322 -5.97 -34.61 -40.96
C LEU A 322 -6.78 -34.83 -42.24
N ASN A 323 -6.07 -35.04 -43.35
CA ASN A 323 -6.69 -35.47 -44.60
C ASN A 323 -6.98 -36.97 -44.51
N LEU A 324 -8.23 -37.32 -44.25
CA LEU A 324 -8.73 -38.68 -44.37
C LEU A 324 -9.38 -38.87 -45.75
N SER A 325 -9.46 -40.11 -46.23
CA SER A 325 -10.08 -40.47 -47.52
C SER A 325 -11.58 -40.10 -47.63
N ILE A 326 -12.22 -39.68 -46.53
CA ILE A 326 -13.63 -39.26 -46.45
C ILE A 326 -13.77 -37.73 -46.27
N GLY A 327 -12.66 -37.01 -46.11
CA GLY A 327 -12.63 -35.54 -45.97
C GLY A 327 -11.51 -35.05 -45.04
N THR A 328 -11.28 -33.73 -45.05
CA THR A 328 -10.32 -33.07 -44.16
C THR A 328 -10.99 -32.72 -42.83
N ILE A 329 -10.50 -33.27 -41.72
CA ILE A 329 -10.88 -32.82 -40.37
C ILE A 329 -9.81 -31.82 -39.92
N SER A 330 -10.18 -30.55 -39.75
CA SER A 330 -9.33 -29.54 -39.11
C SER A 330 -9.71 -29.41 -37.64
N ALA A 331 -8.72 -29.56 -36.76
CA ALA A 331 -8.86 -29.36 -35.33
C ALA A 331 -7.80 -28.39 -34.82
N LYS A 332 -8.23 -27.42 -34.01
CA LYS A 332 -7.35 -26.49 -33.30
C LYS A 332 -6.82 -27.16 -32.04
N HIS A 333 -5.52 -27.37 -31.97
CA HIS A 333 -4.83 -27.89 -30.78
C HIS A 333 -3.89 -26.84 -30.23
N ALA A 334 -3.88 -26.69 -28.89
CA ALA A 334 -2.94 -25.82 -28.21
C ALA A 334 -1.66 -26.60 -27.91
N THR A 335 -0.51 -26.05 -28.26
CA THR A 335 0.81 -26.63 -28.03
C THR A 335 1.72 -25.58 -27.38
N LEU A 336 2.65 -26.03 -26.54
CA LEU A 336 3.68 -25.15 -25.98
C LEU A 336 4.89 -25.20 -26.91
N SER A 337 5.25 -24.06 -27.49
CA SER A 337 6.43 -23.91 -28.35
C SER A 337 7.56 -23.24 -27.58
N LEU A 338 8.77 -23.80 -27.69
CA LEU A 338 9.99 -23.20 -27.14
C LEU A 338 10.38 -21.99 -27.98
N THR A 339 10.41 -20.81 -27.36
CA THR A 339 10.73 -19.54 -28.01
C THR A 339 12.21 -19.18 -27.85
N SER A 340 12.77 -19.37 -26.66
CA SER A 340 14.20 -19.11 -26.42
C SER A 340 14.78 -19.97 -25.29
N GLU A 341 16.10 -20.18 -25.35
CA GLU A 341 16.88 -20.84 -24.33
C GLU A 341 18.11 -19.98 -23.98
N ILE A 342 18.40 -19.85 -22.68
CA ILE A 342 19.47 -19.00 -22.15
C ILE A 342 20.38 -19.84 -21.24
N PRO A 343 21.62 -20.11 -21.63
CA PRO A 343 22.56 -20.84 -20.77
C PRO A 343 23.11 -19.94 -19.66
N ILE A 344 23.34 -20.53 -18.49
CA ILE A 344 24.01 -19.92 -17.33
C ILE A 344 25.08 -20.91 -16.87
N ASP A 345 26.34 -20.48 -16.97
CA ASP A 345 27.49 -21.32 -16.64
C ASP A 345 27.87 -21.23 -15.16
N ALA A 346 28.35 -22.35 -14.62
CA ALA A 346 28.90 -22.52 -13.26
C ALA A 346 27.94 -22.33 -12.07
N GLU A 347 26.78 -21.70 -12.28
CA GLU A 347 25.80 -21.39 -11.24
C GLU A 347 24.46 -22.08 -11.48
N PHE A 348 23.61 -22.14 -10.43
CA PHE A 348 22.23 -22.64 -10.55
C PHE A 348 21.17 -21.66 -10.10
N ILE A 349 20.01 -21.76 -10.78
CA ILE A 349 18.86 -20.89 -10.57
C ILE A 349 18.17 -21.29 -9.26
N THR A 350 18.13 -20.35 -8.32
CA THR A 350 17.57 -20.54 -6.99
C THR A 350 16.21 -19.87 -6.84
N CYS A 351 15.98 -18.77 -7.54
CA CYS A 351 14.72 -18.04 -7.54
C CYS A 351 14.41 -17.49 -8.92
N LEU A 352 13.13 -17.55 -9.32
CA LEU A 352 12.63 -17.04 -10.59
C LEU A 352 11.30 -16.31 -10.36
N LYS A 353 11.21 -15.04 -10.76
CA LYS A 353 10.01 -14.20 -10.59
C LYS A 353 9.81 -13.32 -11.83
N CYS A 354 8.59 -12.83 -12.06
CA CYS A 354 8.29 -11.88 -13.12
C CYS A 354 7.69 -10.60 -12.53
N THR A 355 7.97 -9.46 -13.17
CA THR A 355 7.26 -8.19 -12.92
C THR A 355 5.82 -8.25 -13.45
N GLN A 356 5.00 -7.26 -13.12
CA GLN A 356 3.63 -7.09 -13.63
C GLN A 356 3.61 -6.96 -15.15
N ASP A 357 4.63 -6.29 -15.70
CA ASP A 357 4.83 -6.14 -17.16
C ASP A 357 5.54 -7.35 -17.80
N GLY A 358 5.88 -8.39 -17.02
CA GLY A 358 6.40 -9.66 -17.52
C GLY A 358 7.92 -9.75 -17.70
N ASN A 359 8.71 -8.79 -17.18
CA ASN A 359 10.17 -8.87 -17.21
C ASN A 359 10.67 -9.91 -16.19
N LEU A 360 11.62 -10.75 -16.59
CA LEU A 360 12.13 -11.86 -15.77
C LEU A 360 13.21 -11.40 -14.77
N VAL A 361 13.12 -11.87 -13.52
CA VAL A 361 14.18 -11.75 -12.51
C VAL A 361 14.68 -13.12 -12.08
N VAL A 362 16.00 -13.25 -12.04
CA VAL A 362 16.73 -14.49 -11.77
C VAL A 362 17.64 -14.28 -10.56
N GLY A 363 17.48 -15.11 -9.54
CA GLY A 363 18.40 -15.22 -8.41
C GLY A 363 19.28 -16.46 -8.56
N LEU A 364 20.57 -16.33 -8.30
CA LEU A 364 21.57 -17.39 -8.49
C LEU A 364 22.22 -17.88 -7.18
N SER A 365 22.93 -19.00 -7.27
CA SER A 365 23.63 -19.66 -6.16
C SER A 365 24.79 -18.86 -5.57
N ASP A 366 25.44 -18.02 -6.38
CA ASP A 366 26.52 -17.12 -5.96
C ASP A 366 26.03 -15.88 -5.18
N GLY A 367 24.72 -15.66 -5.09
CA GLY A 367 24.11 -14.50 -4.45
C GLY A 367 23.89 -13.30 -5.34
N SER A 368 24.05 -13.46 -6.66
CA SER A 368 23.73 -12.42 -7.64
C SER A 368 22.24 -12.42 -8.01
N ILE A 369 21.76 -11.26 -8.45
CA ILE A 369 20.40 -11.06 -8.95
C ILE A 369 20.48 -10.35 -10.30
N HIS A 370 19.79 -10.91 -11.28
CA HIS A 370 19.76 -10.41 -12.65
C HIS A 370 18.33 -10.12 -13.07
N LEU A 371 18.11 -8.98 -13.72
CA LEU A 371 16.80 -8.54 -14.21
C LEU A 371 16.87 -8.36 -15.73
N GLU A 372 15.84 -8.82 -16.42
CA GLU A 372 15.65 -8.60 -17.85
C GLU A 372 15.53 -7.10 -18.15
N ILE A 373 16.26 -6.65 -19.16
CA ILE A 373 16.25 -5.26 -19.61
C ILE A 373 14.89 -4.96 -20.22
N SER A 374 14.21 -3.96 -19.68
CA SER A 374 12.92 -3.50 -20.18
C SER A 374 13.08 -2.23 -21.00
N SER A 375 12.36 -2.14 -22.11
CA SER A 375 12.18 -0.90 -22.89
C SER A 375 11.01 -0.05 -22.41
N HIS A 376 10.30 -0.50 -21.37
CA HIS A 376 9.06 0.10 -20.90
C HIS A 376 9.08 0.34 -19.38
N GLY A 377 8.36 1.38 -18.95
CA GLY A 377 8.23 1.74 -17.54
C GLY A 377 9.45 2.46 -16.96
N LEU A 378 9.69 2.28 -15.66
CA LEU A 378 10.78 2.93 -14.91
C LEU A 378 12.05 2.09 -14.83
N LEU A 379 11.99 0.83 -15.31
CA LEU A 379 13.07 -0.14 -15.14
C LEU A 379 14.32 0.27 -15.92
N LYS A 380 15.47 -0.08 -15.35
CA LYS A 380 16.77 0.28 -15.91
C LYS A 380 16.96 -0.35 -17.28
N SER A 381 17.36 0.46 -18.25
CA SER A 381 17.48 0.08 -19.65
C SER A 381 18.92 -0.20 -20.12
N ASN A 382 19.95 0.29 -19.39
CA ASN A 382 21.35 0.20 -19.86
C ASN A 382 22.41 -0.20 -18.80
N GLU A 383 23.34 -1.03 -19.28
CA GLU A 383 24.74 -1.34 -18.89
C GLU A 383 25.07 -1.82 -17.46
N THR A 384 25.10 -3.16 -17.32
CA THR A 384 26.14 -3.94 -16.62
C THR A 384 26.34 -5.28 -17.34
N PRO A 385 27.54 -5.88 -17.36
CA PRO A 385 27.69 -7.25 -17.86
C PRO A 385 26.94 -8.22 -16.94
N SER A 386 25.98 -8.94 -17.53
CA SER A 386 25.25 -10.05 -16.94
C SER A 386 25.66 -11.37 -17.61
N PHE A 387 25.04 -12.48 -17.25
CA PHE A 387 25.26 -13.77 -17.91
C PHE A 387 24.71 -13.81 -19.35
N ASP A 388 23.74 -12.96 -19.70
CA ASP A 388 23.17 -12.83 -21.05
C ASP A 388 22.92 -11.34 -21.36
N PRO A 389 23.09 -10.88 -22.62
CA PRO A 389 22.89 -9.48 -23.01
C PRO A 389 21.48 -8.91 -22.76
N ARG A 390 20.46 -9.77 -22.64
CA ARG A 390 19.09 -9.36 -22.29
C ARG A 390 18.92 -9.01 -20.83
N PHE A 391 19.92 -9.30 -19.99
CA PHE A 391 19.85 -9.09 -18.55
C PHE A 391 20.90 -8.10 -18.09
N TRP A 392 20.65 -7.47 -16.95
CA TRP A 392 21.63 -6.67 -16.23
C TRP A 392 21.76 -7.17 -14.78
N CYS A 393 22.94 -7.01 -14.19
CA CYS A 393 23.25 -7.48 -12.85
C CYS A 393 22.84 -6.42 -11.82
N VAL A 394 21.74 -6.67 -11.11
CA VAL A 394 21.18 -5.79 -10.07
C VAL A 394 21.98 -5.89 -8.78
N VAL A 395 22.30 -7.12 -8.38
CA VAL A 395 23.05 -7.41 -7.15
C VAL A 395 24.27 -8.23 -7.51
N GLN A 396 25.44 -7.74 -7.14
CA GLN A 396 26.71 -8.40 -7.41
C GLN A 396 26.89 -9.67 -6.57
N PRO A 397 27.64 -10.68 -7.08
CA PRO A 397 27.91 -11.94 -6.37
C PRO A 397 28.52 -11.74 -4.98
N LYS A 398 28.09 -12.53 -3.99
CA LYS A 398 28.60 -12.45 -2.60
C LYS A 398 28.91 -13.81 -1.94
N LYS A 399 28.85 -14.91 -2.69
CA LYS A 399 29.01 -16.29 -2.18
C LYS A 399 28.02 -16.59 -1.06
N ASP A 400 26.79 -16.14 -1.25
CA ASP A 400 25.66 -16.40 -0.36
C ASP A 400 24.41 -16.54 -1.21
N THR A 401 23.90 -17.75 -1.36
CA THR A 401 22.81 -18.07 -2.28
C THR A 401 21.58 -17.20 -2.07
N ILE A 402 20.90 -16.79 -3.14
CA ILE A 402 19.60 -16.13 -3.02
C ILE A 402 18.55 -17.15 -2.59
N SER A 403 17.79 -16.83 -1.55
CA SER A 403 16.69 -17.66 -1.07
C SER A 403 15.34 -17.28 -1.67
N ASP A 404 15.02 -15.99 -1.74
CA ASP A 404 13.78 -15.50 -2.34
C ASP A 404 13.90 -14.02 -2.71
N ILE A 405 13.02 -13.58 -3.62
CA ILE A 405 12.98 -12.25 -4.21
C ILE A 405 11.52 -11.78 -4.25
N VAL A 406 11.27 -10.52 -3.88
CA VAL A 406 9.99 -9.84 -4.03
C VAL A 406 10.19 -8.41 -4.52
N PHE A 407 9.27 -7.92 -5.35
CA PHE A 407 9.29 -6.54 -5.84
C PHE A 407 8.64 -5.59 -4.84
N SER A 408 9.04 -4.32 -4.83
CA SER A 408 8.22 -3.26 -4.25
C SER A 408 6.90 -3.16 -5.02
N ILE A 409 5.90 -2.52 -4.42
CA ILE A 409 4.53 -2.55 -4.94
C ILE A 409 4.42 -1.95 -6.35
N ASN A 410 5.20 -0.90 -6.61
CA ASN A 410 5.26 -0.23 -7.90
C ASN A 410 6.53 -0.62 -8.69
N GLU A 411 7.19 -1.72 -8.30
CA GLU A 411 8.31 -2.35 -9.00
C GLU A 411 9.51 -1.42 -9.26
N THR A 412 9.77 -0.49 -8.35
CA THR A 412 10.96 0.37 -8.41
C THR A 412 12.16 -0.23 -7.67
N HIS A 413 11.90 -1.13 -6.72
CA HIS A 413 12.91 -1.81 -5.93
C HIS A 413 12.66 -3.32 -5.87
N ILE A 414 13.73 -4.07 -5.65
CA ILE A 414 13.72 -5.48 -5.31
C ILE A 414 14.16 -5.63 -3.86
N VAL A 415 13.38 -6.37 -3.08
CA VAL A 415 13.78 -6.86 -1.77
C VAL A 415 14.12 -8.34 -1.90
N TYR A 416 15.27 -8.74 -1.38
CA TYR A 416 15.77 -10.10 -1.50
C TYR A 416 16.31 -10.62 -0.17
N MET A 417 16.31 -11.94 -0.04
CA MET A 417 16.85 -12.63 1.13
C MET A 417 17.92 -13.63 0.70
N TYR A 418 19.06 -13.60 1.37
CA TYR A 418 20.12 -14.59 1.22
C TYR A 418 19.78 -15.88 2.01
N GLY A 419 20.41 -17.00 1.64
CA GLY A 419 20.32 -18.27 2.38
C GLY A 419 20.84 -18.18 3.80
N SER A 420 21.71 -17.21 4.10
CA SER A 420 22.09 -16.86 5.48
C SER A 420 20.98 -16.19 6.30
N GLY A 421 19.83 -15.90 5.69
CA GLY A 421 18.72 -15.13 6.24
C GLY A 421 18.83 -13.63 5.97
N LYS A 422 20.03 -13.08 5.73
CA LYS A 422 20.23 -11.63 5.56
C LYS A 422 19.37 -11.05 4.42
N MET A 423 18.73 -9.92 4.67
CA MET A 423 17.94 -9.21 3.67
C MET A 423 18.70 -8.04 3.07
N GLY A 424 18.42 -7.75 1.81
CA GLY A 424 18.89 -6.56 1.12
C GLY A 424 17.80 -5.94 0.27
N VAL A 425 18.00 -4.69 -0.10
CA VAL A 425 17.14 -3.95 -1.03
C VAL A 425 18.04 -3.42 -2.14
N ALA A 426 17.61 -3.58 -3.39
CA ALA A 426 18.28 -3.03 -4.55
C ALA A 426 17.27 -2.26 -5.40
N ARG A 427 17.68 -1.09 -5.90
CA ARG A 427 16.89 -0.29 -6.84
C ARG A 427 17.03 -0.86 -8.25
N ILE A 428 15.93 -0.86 -9.00
CA ILE A 428 15.88 -1.39 -10.37
C ILE A 428 15.52 -0.35 -11.43
N THR A 429 15.46 0.93 -11.06
CA THR A 429 15.15 2.04 -11.97
C THR A 429 16.38 2.66 -12.63
N ASP A 430 16.17 3.38 -13.73
CA ASP A 430 17.21 4.18 -14.39
C ASP A 430 17.76 5.31 -13.48
N ASP A 431 19.04 5.63 -13.64
CA ASP A 431 19.72 6.69 -12.88
C ASP A 431 19.20 8.10 -13.25
N THR A 432 18.71 8.27 -14.47
CA THR A 432 18.08 9.50 -14.97
C THR A 432 16.80 9.14 -15.69
N LEU A 433 15.72 9.90 -15.49
CA LEU A 433 14.48 9.68 -16.22
C LEU A 433 14.40 10.60 -17.44
N ASN A 434 13.98 10.06 -18.57
CA ASN A 434 13.53 10.83 -19.72
C ASN A 434 12.08 11.32 -19.55
N GLU A 435 11.59 12.20 -20.43
CA GLU A 435 10.23 12.75 -20.34
C GLU A 435 9.13 11.67 -20.35
N GLN A 436 9.32 10.58 -21.11
CA GLN A 436 8.37 9.47 -21.15
C GLN A 436 8.30 8.72 -19.82
N GLN A 437 9.45 8.51 -19.16
CA GLN A 437 9.55 7.87 -17.86
C GLN A 437 8.99 8.77 -16.75
N VAL A 438 9.20 10.09 -16.82
CA VAL A 438 8.56 11.05 -15.91
C VAL A 438 7.04 10.97 -16.03
N LYS A 439 6.51 10.96 -17.27
CA LYS A 439 5.08 10.78 -17.52
C LYS A 439 4.56 9.44 -16.98
N TYR A 440 5.30 8.35 -17.19
CA TYR A 440 4.94 7.04 -16.65
C TYR A 440 4.92 7.03 -15.11
N GLN A 441 5.88 7.69 -14.46
CA GLN A 441 5.91 7.85 -13.01
C GLN A 441 4.66 8.59 -12.51
N SER A 442 4.29 9.69 -13.17
CA SER A 442 3.07 10.45 -12.86
C SER A 442 1.81 9.59 -13.00
N LEU A 443 1.69 8.80 -14.09
CA LEU A 443 0.57 7.88 -14.29
C LEU A 443 0.48 6.82 -13.17
N LYS A 444 1.61 6.24 -12.76
CA LYS A 444 1.67 5.27 -11.66
C LYS A 444 1.27 5.88 -10.31
N LEU A 445 1.68 7.12 -10.04
CA LEU A 445 1.27 7.84 -8.83
C LEU A 445 -0.25 8.08 -8.80
N VAL A 446 -0.86 8.44 -9.93
CA VAL A 446 -2.33 8.56 -10.02
C VAL A 446 -3.03 7.21 -9.82
N GLN A 447 -2.49 6.12 -10.40
CA GLN A 447 -3.01 4.78 -10.13
C GLN A 447 -2.96 4.42 -8.64
N CYS A 448 -1.90 4.82 -7.92
CA CYS A 448 -1.81 4.61 -6.48
C CYS A 448 -2.93 5.33 -5.73
N LEU A 449 -3.22 6.60 -6.08
CA LEU A 449 -4.31 7.38 -5.51
C LEU A 449 -5.69 6.72 -5.75
N LEU A 450 -5.93 6.26 -6.97
CA LEU A 450 -7.20 5.64 -7.37
C LEU A 450 -7.41 4.26 -6.73
N ASN A 451 -6.34 3.48 -6.59
CA ASN A 451 -6.40 2.11 -6.05
C ASN A 451 -6.15 2.01 -4.53
N ASN A 452 -5.85 3.13 -3.85
CA ASN A 452 -5.39 3.14 -2.45
C ASN A 452 -4.16 2.26 -2.21
N THR A 453 -3.22 2.29 -3.15
CA THR A 453 -1.96 1.57 -3.07
C THR A 453 -0.91 2.48 -2.44
N ASP A 454 0.00 1.92 -1.64
CA ASP A 454 1.13 2.69 -1.09
C ASP A 454 2.03 3.21 -2.23
N SER A 455 2.42 4.49 -2.12
CA SER A 455 3.22 5.20 -3.13
C SER A 455 4.63 5.55 -2.63
N THR A 456 5.07 5.01 -1.50
CA THR A 456 6.32 5.41 -0.83
C THR A 456 7.54 5.15 -1.72
N ASP A 457 7.54 4.02 -2.43
CA ASP A 457 8.62 3.65 -3.35
C ASP A 457 8.68 4.58 -4.58
N LEU A 458 7.55 5.07 -5.08
CA LEU A 458 7.51 6.08 -6.14
C LEU A 458 7.95 7.46 -5.64
N ILE A 459 7.54 7.86 -4.43
CA ILE A 459 7.97 9.11 -3.79
C ILE A 459 9.49 9.12 -3.62
N SER A 460 10.08 8.01 -3.19
CA SER A 460 11.54 7.91 -3.07
C SER A 460 12.28 8.14 -4.39
N GLU A 461 11.69 7.69 -5.51
CA GLU A 461 12.25 7.94 -6.84
C GLU A 461 12.12 9.42 -7.21
N VAL A 462 10.98 10.07 -6.92
CA VAL A 462 10.82 11.53 -7.12
C VAL A 462 11.89 12.30 -6.34
N VAL A 463 12.14 11.94 -5.07
CA VAL A 463 13.16 12.56 -4.23
C VAL A 463 14.55 12.38 -4.81
N ARG A 464 14.88 11.18 -5.28
CA ARG A 464 16.16 10.88 -5.91
C ARG A 464 16.36 11.69 -7.18
N ILE A 465 15.40 11.67 -8.10
CA ILE A 465 15.48 12.37 -9.40
C ILE A 465 15.62 13.88 -9.19
N SER A 466 14.89 14.42 -8.23
CA SER A 466 14.94 15.85 -7.89
C SER A 466 16.29 16.29 -7.32
N LYS A 467 17.07 15.38 -6.73
CA LYS A 467 18.46 15.66 -6.29
C LYS A 467 19.45 15.71 -7.45
N VAL A 468 19.15 15.01 -8.55
CA VAL A 468 20.02 14.92 -9.73
C VAL A 468 19.66 15.98 -10.78
N SER A 469 18.38 16.37 -10.83
CA SER A 469 17.90 17.38 -11.76
C SER A 469 18.34 18.80 -11.38
N LYS A 470 18.51 19.64 -12.40
CA LYS A 470 18.69 21.09 -12.25
C LYS A 470 17.37 21.85 -12.14
N THR A 471 16.27 21.23 -12.56
CA THR A 471 14.90 21.78 -12.50
C THR A 471 14.12 21.16 -11.35
N ASP A 472 13.08 21.86 -10.92
CA ASP A 472 12.19 21.39 -9.86
C ASP A 472 11.18 20.35 -10.36
N ILE A 473 11.70 19.19 -10.77
CA ILE A 473 10.92 18.06 -11.28
C ILE A 473 9.90 17.58 -10.24
N SER A 474 10.20 17.72 -8.94
CA SER A 474 9.24 17.37 -7.88
C SER A 474 7.94 18.14 -7.99
N LEU A 475 8.01 19.43 -8.28
CA LEU A 475 6.84 20.28 -8.44
C LEU A 475 6.07 19.95 -9.72
N GLU A 476 6.79 19.75 -10.83
CA GLU A 476 6.21 19.37 -12.13
C GLU A 476 5.42 18.07 -12.04
N ILE A 477 6.02 17.00 -11.50
CA ILE A 477 5.36 15.70 -11.32
C ILE A 477 4.13 15.86 -10.43
N MET A 478 4.22 16.55 -9.29
CA MET A 478 3.08 16.71 -8.39
C MET A 478 1.94 17.52 -9.03
N GLN A 479 2.25 18.56 -9.80
CA GLN A 479 1.25 19.33 -10.53
C GLN A 479 0.53 18.47 -11.58
N ASP A 480 1.28 17.68 -12.34
CA ASP A 480 0.73 16.79 -13.35
C ASP A 480 -0.14 15.69 -12.72
N VAL A 481 0.34 15.04 -11.66
CA VAL A 481 -0.39 14.00 -10.93
C VAL A 481 -1.71 14.53 -10.38
N LEU A 482 -1.69 15.66 -9.68
CA LEU A 482 -2.91 16.22 -9.09
C LEU A 482 -3.87 16.76 -10.16
N ARG A 483 -3.37 17.30 -11.27
CA ARG A 483 -4.20 17.69 -12.43
C ARG A 483 -4.90 16.47 -13.04
N MET A 484 -4.18 15.37 -13.27
CA MET A 484 -4.74 14.14 -13.83
C MET A 484 -5.73 13.48 -12.87
N TYR A 485 -5.44 13.50 -11.57
CA TYR A 485 -6.36 13.05 -10.53
C TYR A 485 -7.63 13.91 -10.50
N GLU A 486 -7.50 15.23 -10.70
CA GLU A 486 -8.63 16.15 -10.80
C GLU A 486 -9.54 15.81 -11.99
N GLN A 487 -8.95 15.74 -13.18
CA GLN A 487 -9.63 15.43 -14.43
C GLN A 487 -10.37 14.09 -14.41
N HIS A 488 -9.89 13.11 -13.64
CA HIS A 488 -10.59 11.82 -13.50
C HIS A 488 -11.92 11.94 -12.75
N HIS A 489 -12.02 12.93 -11.85
CA HIS A 489 -13.19 13.19 -11.02
C HIS A 489 -13.98 14.42 -11.48
N GLU A 490 -13.57 15.08 -12.58
CA GLU A 490 -14.36 16.14 -13.23
C GLU A 490 -15.67 15.53 -13.79
N GLY A 491 -16.80 15.83 -13.12
CA GLY A 491 -18.13 15.34 -13.48
C GLY A 491 -18.87 14.59 -12.37
N ASP A 492 -18.17 14.21 -11.29
CA ASP A 492 -18.82 13.81 -10.04
C ASP A 492 -19.22 15.08 -9.26
N GLU A 493 -20.52 15.28 -9.03
CA GLU A 493 -21.07 16.51 -8.42
C GLU A 493 -20.57 16.78 -6.99
N GLU A 494 -20.00 15.79 -6.30
CA GLU A 494 -19.43 15.96 -4.96
C GLU A 494 -18.06 15.29 -4.82
N TRP A 495 -17.01 16.09 -4.95
CA TRP A 495 -15.71 15.72 -4.38
C TRP A 495 -15.85 15.67 -2.86
N ASN A 496 -15.93 14.45 -2.31
CA ASN A 496 -15.90 14.29 -0.86
C ASN A 496 -14.51 14.61 -0.28
N LEU A 497 -14.49 14.97 1.01
CA LEU A 497 -13.28 15.23 1.77
C LEU A 497 -12.23 14.11 1.61
N GLY A 498 -12.69 12.85 1.55
CA GLY A 498 -11.82 11.68 1.43
C GLY A 498 -11.04 11.61 0.11
N ALA A 499 -11.63 12.03 -1.00
CA ALA A 499 -10.95 12.10 -2.30
C ALA A 499 -9.88 13.20 -2.30
N LEU A 500 -10.23 14.39 -1.79
CA LEU A 500 -9.30 15.51 -1.66
C LEU A 500 -8.12 15.16 -0.75
N GLN A 501 -8.38 14.52 0.39
CA GLN A 501 -7.37 14.13 1.38
C GLN A 501 -6.27 13.26 0.80
N LYS A 502 -6.57 12.37 -0.16
CA LYS A 502 -5.53 11.53 -0.78
C LYS A 502 -4.55 12.36 -1.61
N GLY A 503 -5.06 13.32 -2.38
CA GLY A 503 -4.23 14.26 -3.14
C GLY A 503 -3.33 15.11 -2.23
N TYR A 504 -3.91 15.69 -1.17
CA TYR A 504 -3.14 16.40 -0.14
C TYR A 504 -2.09 15.49 0.53
N GLY A 505 -2.47 14.27 0.88
CA GLY A 505 -1.61 13.28 1.53
C GLY A 505 -0.38 12.93 0.69
N LEU A 506 -0.57 12.71 -0.62
CA LEU A 506 0.53 12.42 -1.54
C LEU A 506 1.50 13.61 -1.67
N ALA A 507 0.96 14.81 -1.87
CA ALA A 507 1.77 16.02 -1.98
C ALA A 507 2.55 16.32 -0.69
N LEU A 508 1.90 16.14 0.46
CA LEU A 508 2.53 16.27 1.78
C LEU A 508 3.64 15.24 1.99
N ALA A 509 3.37 13.97 1.69
CA ALA A 509 4.35 12.90 1.81
C ALA A 509 5.57 13.19 0.92
N THR A 510 5.35 13.71 -0.28
CA THR A 510 6.43 14.07 -1.21
C THR A 510 7.24 15.27 -0.72
N PHE A 511 6.59 16.38 -0.36
CA PHE A 511 7.29 17.62 0.01
C PHE A 511 7.94 17.59 1.40
N ASN A 512 7.47 16.73 2.31
CA ASN A 512 8.14 16.53 3.60
C ASN A 512 9.56 15.94 3.47
N GLU A 513 9.84 15.23 2.38
CA GLU A 513 11.18 14.69 2.11
C GLU A 513 12.19 15.76 1.63
N PHE A 514 11.72 16.99 1.33
CA PHE A 514 12.54 18.09 0.85
C PHE A 514 12.59 19.25 1.87
N PRO A 515 13.75 19.51 2.49
CA PRO A 515 13.89 20.64 3.42
C PRO A 515 13.55 22.00 2.80
N THR A 516 13.82 22.18 1.51
CA THR A 516 13.53 23.40 0.75
C THR A 516 12.04 23.63 0.49
N LYS A 517 11.19 22.61 0.69
CA LYS A 517 9.74 22.65 0.45
C LYS A 517 8.90 22.73 1.73
N HIS A 518 9.52 23.14 2.85
CA HIS A 518 8.84 23.26 4.13
C HIS A 518 7.61 24.19 4.09
N VAL A 519 7.68 25.30 3.33
CA VAL A 519 6.56 26.24 3.19
C VAL A 519 5.37 25.58 2.49
N GLN A 520 5.62 24.90 1.37
CA GLN A 520 4.62 24.15 0.62
C GLN A 520 3.97 23.06 1.48
N SER A 521 4.80 22.28 2.20
CA SER A 521 4.29 21.25 3.12
C SER A 521 3.41 21.86 4.23
N THR A 522 3.85 22.97 4.84
CA THR A 522 3.05 23.67 5.85
C THR A 522 1.72 24.15 5.27
N ASN A 523 1.74 24.76 4.08
CA ASN A 523 0.52 25.25 3.44
C ASN A 523 -0.45 24.12 3.09
N LEU A 524 0.03 23.02 2.49
CA LEU A 524 -0.79 21.84 2.22
C LEU A 524 -1.37 21.24 3.50
N SER A 525 -0.58 21.21 4.58
CA SER A 525 -1.00 20.69 5.89
C SER A 525 -2.11 21.55 6.47
N ARG A 526 -1.96 22.88 6.48
CA ARG A 526 -3.00 23.78 6.96
C ARG A 526 -4.25 23.75 6.08
N ALA A 527 -4.09 23.66 4.77
CA ALA A 527 -5.20 23.59 3.83
C ALA A 527 -6.07 22.34 4.04
N VAL A 528 -5.47 21.16 4.28
CA VAL A 528 -6.24 19.92 4.53
C VAL A 528 -6.89 19.89 5.93
N GLN A 529 -6.37 20.65 6.89
CA GLN A 529 -6.93 20.73 8.25
C GLN A 529 -8.25 21.51 8.30
N LEU A 530 -8.37 22.61 7.54
CA LEU A 530 -9.58 23.44 7.53
C LEU A 530 -10.87 22.66 7.23
N PRO A 531 -10.96 21.85 6.17
CA PRO A 531 -12.20 21.13 5.89
C PRO A 531 -12.49 20.01 6.91
N ILE A 532 -11.46 19.40 7.53
CA ILE A 532 -11.65 18.46 8.66
C ILE A 532 -12.27 19.18 9.86
N ILE A 533 -11.82 20.41 10.15
CA ILE A 533 -12.35 21.22 11.24
C ILE A 533 -13.79 21.61 10.97
N LEU A 534 -14.12 22.04 9.74
CA LEU A 534 -15.51 22.36 9.37
C LEU A 534 -16.43 21.15 9.54
N ASP A 535 -16.03 19.97 9.04
CA ASP A 535 -16.78 18.73 9.22
C ASP A 535 -16.99 18.40 10.70
N SER A 536 -16.04 18.76 11.56
CA SER A 536 -16.17 18.58 13.01
C SER A 536 -17.23 19.49 13.62
N PHE A 537 -17.30 20.76 13.19
CA PHE A 537 -18.38 21.68 13.61
C PHE A 537 -19.75 21.20 13.12
N ILE A 538 -19.85 20.79 11.85
CA ILE A 538 -21.10 20.30 11.26
C ILE A 538 -21.55 19.00 11.94
N ALA A 539 -20.66 18.04 12.15
CA ALA A 539 -20.98 16.76 12.78
C ALA A 539 -21.36 16.88 14.27
N SER A 540 -20.90 17.94 14.94
CA SER A 540 -21.25 18.25 16.33
C SER A 540 -22.57 19.03 16.45
N CYS A 541 -23.09 19.56 15.34
CA CYS A 541 -24.36 20.27 15.28
C CYS A 541 -25.51 19.26 15.24
N MET A 542 -26.50 19.44 16.13
CA MET A 542 -27.71 18.61 16.21
C MET A 542 -28.89 19.19 15.42
N SER A 543 -28.78 20.44 14.95
CA SER A 543 -29.80 21.08 14.12
C SER A 543 -29.95 20.41 12.74
N SER A 544 -31.06 20.69 12.06
CA SER A 544 -31.30 20.14 10.73
C SER A 544 -30.28 20.66 9.71
N TYR A 545 -30.03 19.90 8.65
CA TYR A 545 -29.09 20.32 7.60
C TYR A 545 -29.55 21.61 6.89
N GLU A 546 -30.87 21.83 6.77
CA GLU A 546 -31.43 23.08 6.23
C GLU A 546 -31.09 24.29 7.11
N ASP A 547 -31.12 24.13 8.43
CA ASP A 547 -30.77 25.21 9.37
C ASP A 547 -29.26 25.49 9.33
N ILE A 548 -28.44 24.46 9.15
CA ILE A 548 -26.99 24.59 8.94
C ILE A 548 -26.70 25.37 7.65
N GLU A 549 -27.39 25.07 6.55
CA GLU A 549 -27.21 25.81 5.29
C GLU A 549 -27.64 27.27 5.39
N LYS A 550 -28.75 27.56 6.08
CA LYS A 550 -29.20 28.95 6.35
C LYS A 550 -28.22 29.73 7.24
N ALA A 551 -27.63 29.07 8.24
CA ALA A 551 -26.59 29.70 9.05
C ALA A 551 -25.34 30.03 8.20
N LEU A 552 -24.96 29.13 7.29
CA LEU A 552 -23.84 29.34 6.37
C LEU A 552 -24.10 30.43 5.31
N SER A 553 -25.37 30.65 4.91
CA SER A 553 -25.77 31.72 3.98
C SER A 553 -25.89 33.11 4.63
N LYS A 554 -25.50 33.24 5.92
CA LYS A 554 -25.57 34.47 6.73
C LYS A 554 -26.99 34.95 7.05
N GLU A 555 -27.99 34.06 7.06
CA GLU A 555 -29.31 34.40 7.61
C GLU A 555 -29.23 34.47 9.15
N THR A 556 -29.34 35.68 9.70
CA THR A 556 -29.04 36.00 11.11
C THR A 556 -30.08 35.52 12.13
N SER A 557 -31.11 34.77 11.71
CA SER A 557 -32.22 34.34 12.57
C SER A 557 -32.18 32.86 12.98
N VAL A 558 -31.09 32.13 12.70
CA VAL A 558 -31.00 30.69 12.97
C VAL A 558 -30.22 30.42 14.27
N TYR A 559 -30.85 29.69 15.19
CA TYR A 559 -30.22 29.16 16.39
C TYR A 559 -29.77 27.72 16.14
N LEU A 560 -28.46 27.45 16.31
CA LEU A 560 -27.90 26.11 16.14
C LEU A 560 -27.69 25.44 17.50
N GLU A 561 -28.09 24.19 17.60
CA GLU A 561 -27.89 23.34 18.78
C GLU A 561 -26.69 22.42 18.56
N PHE A 562 -25.87 22.22 19.59
CA PHE A 562 -24.69 21.37 19.53
C PHE A 562 -24.74 20.26 20.57
N ASP A 563 -24.11 19.12 20.26
CA ASP A 563 -23.94 18.03 21.22
C ASP A 563 -23.09 18.50 22.42
N PRO A 564 -23.64 18.48 23.66
CA PRO A 564 -22.94 18.93 24.87
C PRO A 564 -21.60 18.23 25.07
N ASN A 565 -21.50 16.95 24.70
CA ASN A 565 -20.29 16.16 24.89
C ASN A 565 -19.15 16.54 23.92
N SER A 566 -19.45 17.29 22.86
CA SER A 566 -18.48 17.70 21.84
C SER A 566 -17.95 19.13 22.06
N LEU A 567 -18.53 19.90 22.99
CA LEU A 567 -18.23 21.33 23.18
C LEU A 567 -16.77 21.61 23.54
N TRP A 568 -16.14 20.80 24.41
CA TRP A 568 -14.72 20.95 24.76
C TRP A 568 -13.81 20.73 23.54
N SER A 569 -14.15 19.81 22.64
CA SER A 569 -13.43 19.59 21.38
C SER A 569 -13.56 20.81 20.46
N LEU A 570 -14.75 21.41 20.41
CA LEU A 570 -14.99 22.65 19.65
C LEU A 570 -14.21 23.84 20.21
N VAL A 571 -14.07 23.99 21.54
CA VAL A 571 -13.19 25.02 22.14
C VAL A 571 -11.75 24.90 21.65
N ILE A 572 -11.19 23.68 21.61
CA ILE A 572 -9.83 23.42 21.13
C ILE A 572 -9.70 23.79 19.65
N LEU A 573 -10.69 23.40 18.83
CA LEU A 573 -10.71 23.73 17.40
C LEU A 573 -10.84 25.24 17.15
N THR A 574 -11.70 25.94 17.89
CA THR A 574 -11.85 27.40 17.83
C THR A 574 -10.55 28.10 18.22
N THR A 575 -9.91 27.66 19.30
CA THR A 575 -8.62 28.22 19.74
C THR A 575 -7.56 28.07 18.65
N TRP A 576 -7.48 26.89 18.03
CA TRP A 576 -6.57 26.67 16.91
C TRP A 576 -6.85 27.56 15.70
N ILE A 577 -8.13 27.75 15.34
CA ILE A 577 -8.50 28.66 14.25
C ILE A 577 -8.03 30.08 14.55
N PHE A 578 -8.17 30.53 15.80
CA PHE A 578 -7.66 31.83 16.20
C PHE A 578 -6.12 31.92 16.13
N ASP A 579 -5.39 30.90 16.56
CA ASP A 579 -3.92 30.88 16.46
C ASP A 579 -3.44 30.80 15.01
N PHE A 580 -4.13 30.01 14.18
CA PHE A 580 -3.95 29.98 12.74
C PHE A 580 -4.14 31.39 12.14
N LEU A 581 -5.23 32.08 12.50
CA LEU A 581 -5.50 33.45 12.04
C LEU A 581 -4.43 34.45 12.49
N LYS A 582 -3.99 34.41 13.75
CA LYS A 582 -2.91 35.28 14.25
C LYS A 582 -1.65 35.10 13.40
N TRP A 583 -1.26 33.86 13.15
CA TRP A 583 -0.06 33.52 12.40
C TRP A 583 -0.15 33.94 10.94
N ILE A 584 -1.23 33.59 10.24
CA ILE A 584 -1.34 33.91 8.82
C ILE A 584 -1.48 35.43 8.60
N LEU A 585 -2.16 36.16 9.49
CA LEU A 585 -2.24 37.62 9.45
C LEU A 585 -0.88 38.27 9.73
N HIS A 586 -0.09 37.69 10.62
CA HIS A 586 1.29 38.12 10.88
C HIS A 586 2.18 37.94 9.66
N GLU A 587 2.18 36.75 9.04
CA GLU A 587 2.91 36.46 7.80
C GLU A 587 2.46 37.39 6.66
N TRP A 588 1.15 37.62 6.54
CA TRP A 588 0.57 38.55 5.56
C TRP A 588 1.06 39.98 5.77
N ASN A 589 1.11 40.44 7.02
CA ASN A 589 1.58 41.77 7.38
C ASN A 589 3.09 41.93 7.13
N ILE A 590 3.90 40.95 7.49
CA ILE A 590 5.35 40.96 7.21
C ILE A 590 5.60 41.03 5.70
N LEU A 591 4.87 40.24 4.92
CA LEU A 591 5.08 40.16 3.48
C LEU A 591 4.76 41.48 2.76
N LEU A 592 3.68 42.16 3.16
CA LEU A 592 3.15 43.32 2.44
C LEU A 592 3.49 44.68 3.06
N HIS A 593 3.84 44.74 4.36
CA HIS A 593 4.02 45.99 5.11
C HIS A 593 5.34 46.09 5.89
N SER A 594 6.27 45.14 5.79
CA SER A 594 7.55 45.20 6.52
C SER A 594 8.48 46.30 5.99
N GLU A 595 8.68 47.34 6.80
CA GLU A 595 9.61 48.45 6.48
C GLU A 595 11.08 48.10 6.74
N LYS A 596 11.36 47.07 7.56
CA LYS A 596 12.73 46.71 7.97
C LYS A 596 13.53 45.96 6.90
N HIS A 597 12.85 45.32 5.95
CA HIS A 597 13.45 44.62 4.81
C HIS A 597 12.54 44.77 3.58
N PRO A 598 12.69 45.84 2.77
CA PRO A 598 11.92 45.99 1.54
C PRO A 598 12.27 44.84 0.58
N ILE A 599 11.33 43.92 0.40
CA ILE A 599 11.45 42.83 -0.58
C ILE A 599 11.07 43.41 -1.94
N SER A 600 11.92 43.25 -2.96
CA SER A 600 11.56 43.69 -4.32
C SER A 600 10.34 42.92 -4.83
N GLU A 601 9.51 43.55 -5.67
CA GLU A 601 8.30 42.91 -6.22
C GLU A 601 8.63 41.57 -6.92
N GLU A 602 9.73 41.51 -7.67
CA GLU A 602 10.20 40.28 -8.31
C GLU A 602 10.51 39.15 -7.31
N MET A 603 11.10 39.49 -6.15
CA MET A 603 11.36 38.52 -5.09
C MET A 603 10.08 38.06 -4.38
N ILE A 604 9.07 38.94 -4.23
CA ILE A 604 7.77 38.58 -3.65
C ILE A 604 7.03 37.55 -4.54
N HIS A 605 7.15 37.68 -5.86
CA HIS A 605 6.51 36.74 -6.79
C HIS A 605 7.14 35.35 -6.79
N GLN A 606 8.45 35.23 -6.56
CA GLN A 606 9.17 33.96 -6.68
C GLN A 606 9.34 33.22 -5.35
N LYS A 607 9.30 33.94 -4.23
CA LYS A 607 9.49 33.35 -2.90
C LYS A 607 8.26 32.54 -2.47
N PRO A 608 8.43 31.30 -1.97
CA PRO A 608 7.36 30.58 -1.30
C PRO A 608 6.90 31.33 -0.04
N VAL A 609 5.59 31.55 0.10
CA VAL A 609 4.97 32.29 1.22
C VAL A 609 3.73 31.57 1.75
N HIS A 610 3.39 31.82 3.01
CA HIS A 610 2.17 31.28 3.63
C HIS A 610 0.89 32.03 3.22
N ALA A 611 1.02 33.29 2.78
CA ALA A 611 -0.06 34.16 2.35
C ALA A 611 -1.00 33.53 1.30
N VAL A 612 -0.50 32.57 0.51
CA VAL A 612 -1.32 31.80 -0.45
C VAL A 612 -2.54 31.12 0.19
N LEU A 613 -2.54 30.82 1.49
CA LEU A 613 -3.66 30.21 2.20
C LEU A 613 -4.93 31.08 2.21
N PHE A 614 -4.80 32.41 2.16
CA PHE A 614 -5.94 33.34 2.01
C PHE A 614 -6.41 33.50 0.57
N LEU A 615 -5.51 33.22 -0.39
CA LEU A 615 -5.80 33.34 -1.81
C LEU A 615 -6.37 32.05 -2.42
N HIS A 616 -5.95 30.90 -1.88
CA HIS A 616 -6.46 29.60 -2.26
C HIS A 616 -7.96 29.50 -1.97
N GLN A 617 -8.75 29.32 -3.03
CA GLN A 617 -10.20 29.41 -2.99
C GLN A 617 -10.82 28.51 -1.93
N GLU A 618 -10.50 27.21 -1.93
CA GLU A 618 -11.09 26.28 -0.96
C GLU A 618 -10.70 26.62 0.47
N SER A 619 -9.42 26.90 0.73
CA SER A 619 -8.96 27.22 2.09
C SER A 619 -9.69 28.45 2.62
N ARG A 620 -9.86 29.46 1.77
CA ARG A 620 -10.65 30.64 2.09
C ARG A 620 -12.11 30.29 2.35
N ASP A 621 -12.74 29.50 1.49
CA ASP A 621 -14.16 29.14 1.62
C ASP A 621 -14.43 28.32 2.89
N TYR A 622 -13.59 27.31 3.18
CA TYR A 622 -13.67 26.55 4.43
C TYR A 622 -13.43 27.43 5.66
N LEU A 623 -12.42 28.30 5.62
CA LEU A 623 -12.13 29.22 6.71
C LEU A 623 -13.30 30.18 6.97
N MET A 624 -13.91 30.75 5.92
CA MET A 624 -15.09 31.61 6.06
C MET A 624 -16.25 30.87 6.71
N LYS A 625 -16.55 29.63 6.27
CA LYS A 625 -17.62 28.80 6.86
C LYS A 625 -17.35 28.51 8.34
N ILE A 626 -16.12 28.15 8.71
CA ILE A 626 -15.74 27.92 10.12
C ILE A 626 -15.92 29.19 10.95
N LEU A 627 -15.49 30.34 10.42
CA LEU A 627 -15.64 31.63 11.08
C LEU A 627 -17.10 32.04 11.28
N THR A 628 -18.01 31.65 10.38
CA THR A 628 -19.45 31.82 10.56
C THR A 628 -20.02 30.90 11.64
N PHE A 629 -19.49 29.68 11.78
CA PHE A 629 -19.95 28.69 12.78
C PHE A 629 -19.53 29.03 14.22
N ILE A 630 -18.33 29.58 14.42
CA ILE A 630 -17.78 29.87 15.75
C ILE A 630 -18.74 30.72 16.61
N PRO A 631 -19.34 31.83 16.12
CA PRO A 631 -20.32 32.61 16.89
C PRO A 631 -21.55 31.81 17.34
N HIS A 632 -22.09 30.92 16.50
CA HIS A 632 -23.23 30.07 16.87
C HIS A 632 -22.84 29.08 17.98
N PHE A 633 -21.67 28.46 17.86
CA PHE A 633 -21.11 27.59 18.89
C PHE A 633 -20.91 28.34 20.22
N ILE A 634 -20.27 29.51 20.21
CA ILE A 634 -20.03 30.31 21.43
C ILE A 634 -21.36 30.69 22.07
N THR A 635 -22.33 31.11 21.27
CA THR A 635 -23.67 31.48 21.77
C THR A 635 -24.33 30.28 22.44
N PHE A 636 -24.35 29.10 21.80
CA PHE A 636 -24.90 27.90 22.41
C PHE A 636 -24.18 27.54 23.72
N ALA A 637 -22.85 27.50 23.71
CA ALA A 637 -22.06 27.10 24.88
C ALA A 637 -22.22 28.05 26.07
N SER A 638 -22.38 29.36 25.84
CA SER A 638 -22.54 30.35 26.91
C SER A 638 -23.99 30.59 27.35
N SER A 639 -24.98 30.37 26.48
CA SER A 639 -26.39 30.75 26.75
C SER A 639 -27.40 29.60 26.83
N ALA A 640 -27.06 28.40 26.35
CA ALA A 640 -27.97 27.26 26.37
C ALA A 640 -27.95 26.55 27.72
N THR A 641 -29.12 26.04 28.14
CA THR A 641 -29.23 25.10 29.26
C THR A 641 -28.93 23.69 28.79
N TYR A 642 -27.68 23.24 28.95
CA TYR A 642 -27.24 21.86 28.74
C TYR A 642 -26.55 21.30 29.98
N GLN A 643 -26.44 19.97 30.08
CA GLN A 643 -25.64 19.27 31.09
C GLN A 643 -24.59 18.41 30.40
N LEU A 644 -23.40 18.33 30.99
CA LEU A 644 -22.33 17.44 30.52
C LEU A 644 -22.51 16.07 31.17
N ASP A 645 -22.72 15.03 30.36
CA ASP A 645 -23.04 13.68 30.84
C ASP A 645 -21.90 13.03 31.65
N HIS A 646 -20.66 13.43 31.37
CA HIS A 646 -19.45 12.75 31.87
C HIS A 646 -18.56 13.61 32.79
N LEU A 647 -18.69 14.94 32.73
CA LEU A 647 -17.92 15.90 33.55
C LEU A 647 -18.81 17.11 33.91
N PRO A 648 -19.91 16.90 34.67
CA PRO A 648 -20.86 17.98 34.99
C PRO A 648 -20.19 19.17 35.70
N GLU A 649 -19.15 18.92 36.51
CA GLU A 649 -18.41 19.96 37.22
C GLU A 649 -17.52 20.80 36.30
N SER A 650 -17.21 20.35 35.09
CA SER A 650 -16.41 21.11 34.11
C SER A 650 -17.23 22.16 33.35
N GLN A 651 -18.55 22.20 33.53
CA GLN A 651 -19.44 23.09 32.78
C GLN A 651 -19.14 24.58 33.05
N ALA A 652 -18.89 24.95 34.32
CA ALA A 652 -18.53 26.33 34.66
C ALA A 652 -17.20 26.76 34.03
N LEU A 653 -16.25 25.82 33.95
CA LEU A 653 -14.96 26.04 33.30
C LEU A 653 -15.15 26.23 31.78
N LEU A 654 -15.95 25.37 31.13
CA LEU A 654 -16.27 25.47 29.71
C LEU A 654 -16.88 26.84 29.37
N GLN A 655 -17.89 27.27 30.15
CA GLN A 655 -18.53 28.57 30.00
C GLN A 655 -17.54 29.72 30.19
N GLN A 656 -16.62 29.61 31.15
CA GLN A 656 -15.57 30.61 31.34
C GLN A 656 -14.65 30.70 30.11
N TYR A 657 -14.24 29.57 29.52
CA TYR A 657 -13.41 29.56 28.31
C TYR A 657 -14.17 30.15 27.11
N THR A 658 -15.42 29.79 26.89
CA THR A 658 -16.22 30.33 25.77
C THR A 658 -16.53 31.81 25.95
N ASP A 659 -16.82 32.25 27.18
CA ASP A 659 -17.00 33.67 27.50
C ASP A 659 -15.72 34.48 27.25
N ASN A 660 -14.54 33.93 27.56
CA ASN A 660 -13.27 34.58 27.26
C ASN A 660 -13.05 34.72 25.75
N LEU A 661 -13.38 33.68 24.97
CA LEU A 661 -13.33 33.74 23.50
C LEU A 661 -14.30 34.79 22.92
N GLN A 662 -15.41 35.08 23.62
CA GLN A 662 -16.38 36.09 23.22
C GLN A 662 -15.98 37.53 23.63
N LYS A 663 -15.48 37.72 24.86
CA LYS A 663 -15.20 39.04 25.45
C LYS A 663 -13.88 39.62 24.97
N GLU A 664 -12.86 38.78 24.78
CA GLU A 664 -11.54 39.18 24.30
C GLU A 664 -11.09 38.30 23.12
N PRO A 665 -11.79 38.36 21.98
CA PRO A 665 -11.40 37.57 20.83
C PRO A 665 -10.01 38.04 20.35
N PRO A 666 -9.04 37.13 20.16
CA PRO A 666 -7.71 37.51 19.71
C PRO A 666 -7.72 38.18 18.33
N VAL A 667 -8.72 37.86 17.50
CA VAL A 667 -8.97 38.47 16.20
C VAL A 667 -10.48 38.68 16.02
N VAL A 668 -10.90 39.84 15.51
CA VAL A 668 -12.31 40.14 15.28
C VAL A 668 -12.81 39.37 14.05
N ILE A 669 -13.65 38.35 14.27
CA ILE A 669 -14.15 37.42 13.23
C ILE A 669 -14.75 38.15 12.02
N SER A 670 -15.65 39.10 12.24
CA SER A 670 -16.33 39.82 11.15
C SER A 670 -15.34 40.54 10.23
N GLN A 671 -14.29 41.16 10.80
CA GLN A 671 -13.27 41.88 10.03
C GLN A 671 -12.41 40.93 9.19
N VAL A 672 -12.15 39.72 9.68
CA VAL A 672 -11.43 38.69 8.90
C VAL A 672 -12.31 38.18 7.78
N VAL A 673 -13.60 37.93 8.03
CA VAL A 673 -14.55 37.53 7.00
C VAL A 673 -14.64 38.60 5.89
N ASP A 674 -14.67 39.89 6.25
CA ASP A 674 -14.67 40.99 5.28
C ASP A 674 -13.37 41.04 4.45
N LEU A 675 -12.21 40.85 5.10
CA LEU A 675 -10.92 40.73 4.40
C LEU A 675 -10.93 39.56 3.40
N LEU A 676 -11.41 38.39 3.82
CA LEU A 676 -11.48 37.20 2.96
C LEU A 676 -12.44 37.43 1.77
N ASN A 677 -13.58 38.08 1.99
CA ASN A 677 -14.50 38.46 0.91
C ASN A 677 -13.84 39.43 -0.08
N ASP A 678 -13.15 40.47 0.39
CA ASP A 678 -12.43 41.40 -0.47
C ASP A 678 -11.32 40.71 -1.29
N LEU A 679 -10.63 39.73 -0.70
CA LEU A 679 -9.64 38.91 -1.40
C LEU A 679 -10.25 37.95 -2.43
N SER A 680 -11.51 37.54 -2.25
CA SER A 680 -12.19 36.64 -3.20
C SER A 680 -12.40 37.27 -4.59
N HIS A 681 -12.45 38.60 -4.66
CA HIS A 681 -12.58 39.36 -5.90
C HIS A 681 -11.24 39.54 -6.65
N LEU A 682 -10.13 39.05 -6.09
CA LEU A 682 -8.82 39.09 -6.73
C LEU A 682 -8.56 37.79 -7.50
N GLU A 683 -8.77 37.83 -8.80
CA GLU A 683 -8.41 36.72 -9.69
C GLU A 683 -6.91 36.71 -10.00
N ALA A 684 -6.34 35.51 -10.12
CA ALA A 684 -5.00 35.36 -10.66
C ALA A 684 -5.01 35.68 -12.17
N ASN A 685 -4.05 36.45 -12.65
CA ASN A 685 -3.88 36.79 -14.06
C ASN A 685 -3.56 35.57 -14.94
N THR A 686 -3.14 34.46 -14.32
CA THR A 686 -2.85 33.19 -14.98
C THR A 686 -3.91 32.16 -14.62
N LYS A 687 -4.41 31.42 -15.62
CA LYS A 687 -5.30 30.27 -15.37
C LYS A 687 -4.61 29.29 -14.42
N VAL A 688 -5.21 29.12 -13.25
CA VAL A 688 -4.84 28.10 -12.26
C VAL A 688 -4.93 26.73 -12.93
N SER A 689 -3.85 25.95 -12.92
CA SER A 689 -3.74 24.71 -13.69
C SER A 689 -4.50 23.53 -13.08
N ASN A 690 -4.69 23.55 -11.76
CA ASN A 690 -5.49 22.63 -10.96
C ASN A 690 -5.76 23.25 -9.58
N ARG A 691 -6.70 22.71 -8.81
CA ARG A 691 -7.11 23.26 -7.49
C ARG A 691 -5.94 23.45 -6.51
N TRP A 692 -4.98 22.53 -6.50
CA TRP A 692 -3.82 22.57 -5.60
C TRP A 692 -2.67 23.45 -6.09
N SER A 693 -2.71 23.98 -7.32
CA SER A 693 -1.52 24.52 -7.97
C SER A 693 -0.91 25.67 -7.18
N LEU A 694 -1.75 26.52 -6.58
CA LEU A 694 -1.32 27.64 -5.75
C LEU A 694 -0.65 27.18 -4.44
N LEU A 695 -1.11 26.07 -3.85
CA LEU A 695 -0.47 25.48 -2.66
C LEU A 695 0.83 24.78 -3.03
N LEU A 696 0.89 24.11 -4.18
CA LEU A 696 2.07 23.41 -4.66
C LEU A 696 3.22 24.37 -4.98
N THR A 697 2.94 25.49 -5.64
CA THR A 697 3.97 26.53 -5.87
C THR A 697 4.25 27.29 -4.57
N SER A 698 3.19 27.59 -3.81
CA SER A 698 3.20 28.52 -2.68
C SER A 698 3.73 29.91 -3.03
N THR A 699 3.65 30.32 -4.30
CA THR A 699 4.13 31.62 -4.78
C THR A 699 2.98 32.55 -5.13
N LEU A 700 3.22 33.86 -5.10
CA LEU A 700 2.28 34.88 -5.56
C LEU A 700 2.42 35.17 -7.06
N GLN A 701 2.99 34.23 -7.82
CA GLN A 701 3.10 34.35 -9.26
C GLN A 701 1.70 34.36 -9.88
N GLY A 702 1.42 35.36 -10.71
CA GLY A 702 0.10 35.56 -11.33
C GLY A 702 -0.83 36.49 -10.56
N TYR A 703 -0.56 36.84 -9.29
CA TYR A 703 -1.33 37.84 -8.56
C TYR A 703 -0.74 39.24 -8.71
N SER A 704 -1.56 40.29 -8.62
CA SER A 704 -1.08 41.68 -8.62
C SER A 704 -0.72 42.12 -7.19
N ILE A 705 0.58 42.25 -6.89
CA ILE A 705 1.05 42.71 -5.56
C ILE A 705 0.48 44.08 -5.18
N PRO A 706 0.41 45.09 -6.08
CA PRO A 706 -0.20 46.38 -5.74
C PRO A 706 -1.67 46.26 -5.32
N LYS A 707 -2.47 45.39 -5.96
CA LYS A 707 -3.86 45.14 -5.55
C LYS A 707 -3.94 44.45 -4.19
N LEU A 708 -3.07 43.48 -3.93
CA LEU A 708 -2.97 42.82 -2.63
C LEU A 708 -2.59 43.81 -1.52
N GLN A 709 -1.65 44.71 -1.80
CA GLN A 709 -1.26 45.79 -0.88
C GLN A 709 -2.42 46.76 -0.65
N GLN A 710 -3.18 47.13 -1.68
CA GLN A 710 -4.37 48.01 -1.52
C GLN A 710 -5.41 47.39 -0.59
N VAL A 711 -5.77 46.12 -0.80
CA VAL A 711 -6.69 45.40 0.11
C VAL A 711 -6.07 45.31 1.51
N SER A 712 -4.79 44.95 1.60
CA SER A 712 -4.10 44.84 2.89
C SER A 712 -4.01 46.18 3.65
N LEU A 713 -3.88 47.30 2.95
CA LEU A 713 -3.86 48.65 3.53
C LEU A 713 -5.21 49.02 4.15
N LYS A 714 -6.33 48.62 3.53
CA LYS A 714 -7.69 48.79 4.09
C LYS A 714 -7.83 48.15 5.47
N TYR A 715 -7.07 47.08 5.73
CA TYR A 715 -7.10 46.32 6.98
C TYR A 715 -5.78 46.39 7.77
N LYS A 716 -4.88 47.34 7.48
CA LYS A 716 -3.50 47.40 8.03
C LYS A 716 -3.46 47.33 9.55
N ASP A 717 -4.21 48.19 10.23
CA ASP A 717 -4.25 48.23 11.71
C ASP A 717 -4.78 46.93 12.34
N LYS A 718 -5.48 46.11 11.55
CA LYS A 718 -6.03 44.82 11.97
C LYS A 718 -5.03 43.69 11.76
N CYS A 719 -4.26 43.73 10.67
CA CYS A 719 -3.19 42.78 10.39
C CYS A 719 -1.96 43.00 11.29
N VAL A 720 -1.73 44.24 11.76
CA VAL A 720 -0.60 44.60 12.64
C VAL A 720 -0.85 44.17 14.09
N LYS A 721 -2.09 44.23 14.60
CA LYS A 721 -2.43 43.88 15.99
C LYS A 721 -1.96 42.48 16.43
N PRO A 722 -2.18 41.40 15.65
CA PRO A 722 -1.67 40.06 15.97
C PRO A 722 -0.14 39.99 16.10
N CYS A 723 0.61 40.86 15.40
CA CYS A 723 2.08 40.87 15.44
C CYS A 723 2.65 41.30 16.79
N ILE A 724 1.86 41.99 17.63
CA ILE A 724 2.29 42.49 18.95
C ILE A 724 2.23 41.35 19.99
N TYR A 725 1.39 40.34 19.78
CA TYR A 725 1.13 39.26 20.73
C TYR A 725 1.98 37.99 20.50
N ILE A 726 2.67 37.87 19.37
CA ILE A 726 3.51 36.70 19.04
C ILE A 726 4.94 36.96 19.54
N GLU A 727 5.12 37.00 20.86
CA GLU A 727 6.45 36.86 21.45
C GLU A 727 6.77 35.38 21.63
N LYS A 728 7.54 34.79 20.69
CA LYS A 728 8.18 33.46 20.78
C LYS A 728 7.26 32.21 20.82
N GLU A 729 6.04 32.25 20.31
CA GLU A 729 5.27 31.00 20.13
C GLU A 729 5.68 30.23 18.88
N ILE A 730 6.37 29.10 19.08
CA ILE A 730 6.67 28.13 18.03
C ILE A 730 5.40 27.29 17.82
N LEU A 731 4.59 27.66 16.82
CA LEU A 731 3.41 26.89 16.34
C LEU A 731 3.70 25.41 16.04
N ALA A 732 4.97 25.03 15.87
CA ALA A 732 5.35 23.63 15.64
C ALA A 732 5.04 22.70 16.83
N LYS A 733 4.81 23.23 18.05
CA LYS A 733 4.53 22.40 19.23
C LYS A 733 3.05 22.03 19.42
N TYR A 734 2.11 22.73 18.81
CA TYR A 734 0.67 22.44 18.97
C TYR A 734 -0.03 22.35 17.61
N ASP A 735 0.01 21.16 17.03
CA ASP A 735 -0.80 20.78 15.88
C ASP A 735 -1.97 19.96 16.44
N PRO A 736 -3.17 20.54 16.61
CA PRO A 736 -4.27 19.86 17.29
C PRO A 736 -4.63 18.61 16.51
N ILE A 737 -4.51 18.61 15.17
CA ILE A 737 -4.87 17.48 14.32
C ILE A 737 -3.87 16.30 14.46
N ARG A 738 -2.65 16.54 15.00
CA ARG A 738 -1.71 15.43 15.27
C ARG A 738 -2.25 14.54 16.38
N LYS A 739 -2.30 13.24 16.10
CA LYS A 739 -2.55 12.24 17.13
C LYS A 739 -1.44 12.36 18.18
N ARG A 740 -1.80 12.67 19.43
CA ARG A 740 -0.89 12.57 20.57
C ARG A 740 -0.27 11.16 20.55
N PRO A 741 1.07 11.01 20.58
CA PRO A 741 1.67 9.70 20.70
C PRO A 741 1.23 9.10 22.03
N LEU A 742 0.47 8.01 21.96
CA LEU A 742 0.02 7.25 23.12
C LEU A 742 1.15 6.30 23.52
N GLY A 743 1.50 6.25 24.80
CA GLY A 743 2.48 5.27 25.29
C GLY A 743 1.97 3.84 25.12
N ASP A 744 2.88 2.87 25.00
CA ASP A 744 2.58 1.46 24.67
C ASP A 744 1.59 0.77 25.66
N ASN A 745 1.37 1.34 26.85
CA ASN A 745 0.54 0.76 27.91
C ASN A 745 -0.78 1.50 28.18
N VAL A 746 -1.17 2.48 27.35
CA VAL A 746 -2.39 3.26 27.58
C VAL A 746 -3.62 2.53 27.04
N LYS A 747 -4.56 2.17 27.92
CA LYS A 747 -5.87 1.64 27.50
C LYS A 747 -6.59 2.72 26.70
N THR A 748 -7.15 2.37 25.55
CA THR A 748 -7.87 3.28 24.65
C THR A 748 -9.19 2.65 24.23
N HIS A 749 -10.20 3.48 23.96
CA HIS A 749 -11.38 3.03 23.22
C HIS A 749 -11.17 3.26 21.72
N LEU A 750 -11.93 2.56 20.88
CA LEU A 750 -11.81 2.66 19.43
C LEU A 750 -13.15 3.02 18.82
N CYS A 751 -13.16 3.98 17.89
CA CYS A 751 -14.37 4.26 17.16
C CYS A 751 -14.72 3.09 16.22
N ILE A 752 -15.97 2.63 16.24
CA ILE A 752 -16.46 1.58 15.36
C ILE A 752 -16.40 1.99 13.88
N ARG A 753 -16.54 3.29 13.57
CA ARG A 753 -16.60 3.82 12.19
C ARG A 753 -15.24 4.30 11.69
N CYS A 754 -14.58 5.18 12.45
CA CYS A 754 -13.31 5.80 12.04
C CYS A 754 -12.07 5.00 12.51
N HIS A 755 -12.24 3.99 13.39
CA HIS A 755 -11.15 3.28 14.07
C HIS A 755 -10.12 4.17 14.78
N GLN A 756 -10.48 5.43 15.02
CA GLN A 756 -9.67 6.36 15.79
C GLN A 756 -9.66 5.90 17.25
N HIS A 757 -8.46 5.87 17.83
CA HIS A 757 -8.25 5.61 19.25
C HIS A 757 -8.58 6.87 20.05
N ILE A 758 -9.20 6.71 21.22
CA ILE A 758 -9.51 7.77 22.19
C ILE A 758 -8.98 7.38 23.57
N LEU A 759 -8.52 8.36 24.35
CA LEU A 759 -8.14 8.15 25.74
C LEU A 759 -9.39 8.00 26.62
N PRO A 760 -9.44 7.05 27.57
CA PRO A 760 -10.53 6.98 28.53
C PRO A 760 -10.57 8.26 29.37
N VAL A 761 -11.76 8.78 29.61
CA VAL A 761 -11.98 9.92 30.50
C VAL A 761 -11.65 9.48 31.93
N HIS A 762 -10.68 10.14 32.55
CA HIS A 762 -10.28 9.99 33.93
C HIS A 762 -10.87 11.13 34.75
N THR A 763 -12.03 10.89 35.36
CA THR A 763 -12.80 11.92 36.08
C THR A 763 -11.97 12.78 37.01
N ASP A 764 -11.11 12.20 37.85
CA ASP A 764 -10.36 12.98 38.86
C ASP A 764 -9.28 13.91 38.26
N SER A 765 -8.63 13.52 37.16
CA SER A 765 -7.61 14.34 36.48
C SER A 765 -8.22 15.31 35.48
N ASP A 766 -9.27 14.88 34.78
CA ASP A 766 -9.91 15.65 33.72
C ASP A 766 -10.82 16.74 34.28
N LEU A 767 -11.19 16.65 35.56
CA LEU A 767 -11.80 17.76 36.32
C LEU A 767 -10.84 18.94 36.52
N LEU A 768 -9.53 18.66 36.67
CA LEU A 768 -8.51 19.70 36.86
C LEU A 768 -8.04 20.30 35.53
N ASP A 769 -7.96 19.47 34.49
CA ASP A 769 -7.61 19.90 33.13
C ASP A 769 -8.42 19.08 32.09
N PRO A 770 -9.62 19.55 31.70
CA PRO A 770 -10.45 18.88 30.70
C PRO A 770 -9.78 18.79 29.33
N SER A 771 -8.82 19.68 29.05
CA SER A 771 -8.05 19.71 27.80
C SER A 771 -7.02 18.57 27.70
N SER A 772 -6.69 17.93 28.82
CA SER A 772 -5.79 16.77 28.85
C SER A 772 -6.43 15.52 28.24
N SER A 773 -7.76 15.40 28.37
CA SER A 773 -8.60 14.38 27.73
C SER A 773 -9.26 14.86 26.44
N ALA A 774 -9.71 16.11 26.34
CA ALA A 774 -10.34 16.61 25.12
C ALA A 774 -9.30 16.74 24.00
N SER A 775 -9.58 16.13 22.86
CA SER A 775 -8.82 16.34 21.63
C SER A 775 -9.79 16.55 20.48
N TRP A 776 -9.33 17.09 19.35
CA TRP A 776 -10.21 17.40 18.22
C TRP A 776 -11.05 16.20 17.73
N TYR A 777 -10.60 14.95 17.93
CA TYR A 777 -11.34 13.73 17.57
C TYR A 777 -12.06 13.07 18.74
N GLN A 778 -11.88 13.58 19.96
CA GLN A 778 -12.34 13.02 21.22
C GLN A 778 -13.44 13.93 21.75
N SER A 779 -14.71 13.59 21.49
CA SER A 779 -15.79 14.09 22.34
C SER A 779 -15.62 13.50 23.74
N LEU A 780 -16.04 14.21 24.77
CA LEU A 780 -16.07 13.69 26.13
C LEU A 780 -17.18 12.62 26.32
N GLY A 781 -17.88 12.25 25.24
CA GLY A 781 -18.89 11.19 25.19
C GLY A 781 -18.49 10.01 24.31
N ARG A 782 -19.45 9.11 24.04
CA ARG A 782 -19.20 7.88 23.27
C ARG A 782 -19.10 8.10 21.76
N ARG A 783 -19.01 9.32 21.20
CA ARG A 783 -19.09 9.55 19.74
C ARG A 783 -17.80 10.16 19.16
N CYS A 784 -17.20 9.51 18.16
CA CYS A 784 -16.15 10.05 17.28
C CYS A 784 -16.75 11.17 16.43
N VAL A 785 -15.92 12.14 16.06
CA VAL A 785 -16.27 13.22 15.12
C VAL A 785 -16.80 12.71 13.78
N CYS A 786 -16.45 11.48 13.39
CA CYS A 786 -17.07 10.84 12.23
C CYS A 786 -18.54 10.38 12.46
N GLY A 787 -19.13 10.67 13.61
CA GLY A 787 -20.45 10.18 14.04
C GLY A 787 -20.48 8.72 14.51
N GLY A 788 -19.35 8.02 14.54
CA GLY A 788 -19.26 6.62 15.01
C GLY A 788 -19.09 6.51 16.53
N VAL A 789 -19.45 5.39 17.13
CA VAL A 789 -19.39 5.22 18.59
C VAL A 789 -18.02 4.65 19.03
N PHE A 790 -17.45 5.15 20.11
CA PHE A 790 -16.24 4.61 20.77
C PHE A 790 -16.61 3.41 21.66
N VAL A 791 -15.87 2.31 21.51
CA VAL A 791 -16.05 1.04 22.25
C VAL A 791 -14.74 0.62 22.90
#